data_AF-A0A1V6HYC3-F1
#
_entry.id   AF-A0A1V6HYC3-F1
#
_cell.length_a   1.000
_cell.length_b   1.000
_cell.length_c   1.000
_cell.angle_alpha   90.00
_cell.angle_beta   90.00
_cell.angle_gamma   90.00
#
_symmetry.space_group_name_H-M   'P 1'
#
loop_
_entity.id
_entity.type
_entity.pdbx_description
1 polymer ?
#
loop_
_entity_poly.entity_id
_entity_poly.type
_entity_poly.pdbx_seq_one_letter_code
_entity_poly.pdbx_strand_id
1 'polypeptide(L)'
;MSSSKQFSRIVVVALGLCLLGTGCAGLPVSLRKLLDNGSLDRVVSKGQSWLDKQQARGKHPPERDEVFVLVGEARLGLARRADTVEAYREFARRYAREPIVADLVHRSRGFEATAFFRDQTQPLDTLEGYQEFQSRYPGVPEAEIAGRREAEIALRRALDQDSLDAVRAFLRTYGARPEAAASVAQARQHEVLKALAEAQSASSLAGWREFRLTYESWPEAAEMLSGVRVNELSVARDLAIRTDTVAAYQELMEAYGEWPEMVPFEPELYDREARRAFQDAHASHELNQLIAGLERYTRGQWPERFERAIADYHLRALRQALEAGQPLDDEQTDTLLQVMESVPRISEQAERFRAKLAKAASRHKSGPMSLLYARLFPDDREAERFQKRAVTFYWQEAELADQPAKWLRFVRWFPEARESREAEERFLAFVELQRKDAFGMRAAITRTIRQANGDLDLYIEVRDASGARVSGLTRDAFRVFFGSRKVEILQFWGFEEERPLDIVFAIDMSGSMSTEREAVRMAVAHFASTLNYRGRSARLGLLTFTEQVMDVHRPSSKSDQFIRWMQQLSSATGGGDGEDGVAALLEAGTMLQGAKGERVVVLMTDEPLQINTGGHDRLRTHSNSPCNKGKEILQCRRNCRALASGEAVNCEAGCIRKLGGDAPSLLSKCAQKFGLPRCVQDGYWDNALRTMLHTCGEPVIRANDPETVKLIRELETRQIRPFLLVTPDANPGDSAFRQLASELQGQVIHVPDDTTSPQPYVDALQEIAERLSRQYVVRVRPPRNAGEVQVAVRPIHRWNEFGASPDVDFLDMWGLGGRPECPSLVVAASDGLLRSDACGAKWLPLAVEIATPFREVRPLGNRSLIVGSDHRLWLLDAEGRPSQVTTDLSELLHVAWLARSAFLVLGRDAAGALVLEQWRLDAAPERIRRMVVPALSVSPPAGAIPVVFWRGQETNPRAFCVLSSHDRMICTTDGGENWVERAVRGLAEPCLKGVASQMMLPVHQQIWLLAGADGSLYRSIGDSGNWTRVLAPGSGARRLVRLGTSPEVVCAVSHREVQCSENGGFEFFPVGLGYEQNASSGLAVVDGQLILASGGRIHRLMRVLTRELPSSSVYFETNDHNPSPAMMPFLREIALAMQQYPKAFLRVEGHADKRGSDELNDALAARRAESVAQIFSDDMGVPAERMFVLSFGKRQPVQAGDSPRAHARNRRVELLMMETPPTGWFGTGND
;
A
#
# COMPACT_ATOMS: atom_id res chain seq x y z
N MET A 1 -11.12 111.74 -53.05
CA MET A 1 -12.38 111.04 -52.73
C MET A 1 -12.09 110.14 -51.52
N SER A 2 -12.38 110.46 -50.26
CA SER A 2 -13.70 110.78 -49.68
C SER A 2 -14.81 109.86 -50.19
N SER A 3 -14.75 108.58 -49.80
CA SER A 3 -15.86 107.78 -49.29
C SER A 3 -15.48 106.30 -49.38
N SER A 4 -15.27 105.64 -48.24
CA SER A 4 -14.96 104.20 -48.18
C SER A 4 -15.58 103.63 -46.91
N LYS A 5 -16.90 103.80 -46.75
CA LYS A 5 -17.63 103.25 -45.60
C LYS A 5 -17.73 101.70 -45.62
N GLN A 6 -17.24 101.04 -46.67
CA GLN A 6 -16.94 99.59 -46.64
C GLN A 6 -15.83 99.26 -45.61
N PHE A 7 -14.98 100.22 -45.24
CA PHE A 7 -13.96 100.11 -44.20
C PHE A 7 -14.54 99.85 -42.80
N SER A 8 -15.83 100.12 -42.56
CA SER A 8 -16.46 99.90 -41.23
C SER A 8 -17.10 98.52 -41.06
N ARG A 9 -17.34 97.76 -42.13
CA ARG A 9 -17.97 96.42 -42.03
C ARG A 9 -16.97 95.28 -42.21
N ILE A 10 -15.90 95.49 -42.97
CA ILE A 10 -14.76 94.55 -43.03
C ILE A 10 -13.95 94.61 -41.73
N VAL A 11 -13.81 95.77 -41.09
CA VAL A 11 -13.11 95.90 -39.80
C VAL A 11 -13.82 95.16 -38.67
N VAL A 12 -15.16 95.07 -38.66
CA VAL A 12 -15.90 94.34 -37.61
C VAL A 12 -15.88 92.82 -37.84
N VAL A 13 -15.87 92.35 -39.09
CA VAL A 13 -15.71 90.92 -39.42
C VAL A 13 -14.24 90.47 -39.30
N ALA A 14 -13.27 91.35 -39.56
CA ALA A 14 -11.83 91.08 -39.39
C ALA A 14 -11.35 91.23 -37.93
N LEU A 15 -12.04 92.01 -37.08
CA LEU A 15 -11.82 91.98 -35.63
C LEU A 15 -12.47 90.75 -34.97
N GLY A 16 -13.58 90.24 -35.52
CA GLY A 16 -14.26 89.04 -35.02
C GLY A 16 -13.60 87.72 -35.49
N LEU A 17 -12.99 87.72 -36.68
CA LEU A 17 -12.06 86.69 -37.12
C LEU A 17 -10.69 86.84 -36.45
N CYS A 18 -10.78 86.69 -35.12
CA CYS A 18 -9.99 85.69 -34.43
C CYS A 18 -8.53 86.14 -34.29
N LEU A 19 -8.14 86.92 -33.28
CA LEU A 19 -8.40 86.65 -31.85
C LEU A 19 -8.28 85.16 -31.43
N LEU A 20 -7.89 84.28 -32.37
CA LEU A 20 -7.35 82.97 -32.18
C LEU A 20 -6.01 83.01 -32.91
N GLY A 21 -4.89 82.90 -32.18
CA GLY A 21 -3.77 82.16 -32.78
C GLY A 21 -4.37 80.85 -33.30
N THR A 22 -4.38 80.59 -34.61
CA THR A 22 -3.27 80.64 -35.56
C THR A 22 -3.05 81.95 -36.33
N GLY A 23 -1.85 82.54 -36.14
CA GLY A 23 -1.10 83.18 -37.23
C GLY A 23 -1.23 84.69 -37.43
N CYS A 24 -0.27 85.45 -36.90
CA CYS A 24 -0.03 86.86 -37.24
C CYS A 24 0.63 87.02 -38.63
N ALA A 25 -0.16 86.88 -39.69
CA ALA A 25 0.22 87.25 -41.06
C ALA A 25 -0.85 88.19 -41.65
N GLY A 26 -1.03 89.36 -41.04
CA GLY A 26 -2.06 90.30 -41.51
C GLY A 26 -2.09 91.69 -40.87
N LEU A 27 -1.01 92.13 -40.20
CA LEU A 27 -0.94 93.53 -39.75
C LEU A 27 -0.55 94.44 -40.92
N PRO A 28 -1.29 95.54 -41.19
CA PRO A 28 -0.86 96.55 -42.15
C PRO A 28 0.50 97.10 -41.75
N VAL A 29 1.45 97.08 -42.69
CA VAL A 29 2.87 97.44 -42.55
C VAL A 29 3.10 98.79 -41.82
N SER A 30 2.12 99.69 -41.80
CA SER A 30 2.19 101.01 -41.15
C SER A 30 2.24 101.00 -39.62
N LEU A 31 1.64 100.01 -38.94
CA LEU A 31 1.75 99.91 -37.46
C LEU A 31 2.99 99.14 -37.02
N ARG A 32 3.38 98.12 -37.80
CA ARG A 32 4.65 97.40 -37.60
C ARG A 32 5.85 98.33 -37.78
N LYS A 33 5.79 99.26 -38.75
CA LYS A 33 6.79 100.32 -38.94
C LYS A 33 6.94 101.29 -37.75
N LEU A 34 5.97 101.42 -36.84
CA LEU A 34 6.11 102.29 -35.67
C LEU A 34 6.86 101.63 -34.51
N LEU A 35 6.75 100.31 -34.38
CA LEU A 35 7.53 99.50 -33.42
C LEU A 35 8.94 99.20 -33.96
N ASP A 36 9.08 98.95 -35.27
CA ASP A 36 10.37 98.63 -35.89
C ASP A 36 11.30 99.85 -36.08
N ASN A 37 10.77 101.08 -36.22
CA ASN A 37 11.59 102.29 -36.39
C ASN A 37 12.15 102.88 -35.08
N GLY A 38 12.38 102.03 -34.06
CA GLY A 38 13.20 102.36 -32.89
C GLY A 38 12.63 103.39 -31.91
N SER A 39 11.44 103.91 -32.15
CA SER A 39 10.83 104.97 -31.35
C SER A 39 10.03 104.39 -30.18
N LEU A 40 10.66 103.52 -29.36
CA LEU A 40 10.08 102.98 -28.12
C LEU A 40 9.55 104.11 -27.23
N ASP A 41 10.29 105.22 -27.15
CA ASP A 41 9.86 106.43 -26.45
C ASP A 41 8.56 107.03 -27.00
N ARG A 42 8.33 106.97 -28.33
CA ARG A 42 7.05 107.41 -28.92
C ARG A 42 5.92 106.42 -28.66
N VAL A 43 6.19 105.12 -28.60
CA VAL A 43 5.19 104.10 -28.22
C VAL A 43 4.78 104.31 -26.77
N VAL A 44 5.74 104.49 -25.87
CA VAL A 44 5.49 104.82 -24.45
C VAL A 44 4.73 106.15 -24.35
N SER A 45 5.19 107.22 -25.01
CA SER A 45 4.57 108.55 -24.92
C SER A 45 3.15 108.60 -25.50
N LYS A 46 2.92 108.08 -26.71
CA LYS A 46 1.59 108.12 -27.36
C LYS A 46 0.63 107.10 -26.75
N GLY A 47 1.12 105.92 -26.38
CA GLY A 47 0.34 104.90 -25.68
C GLY A 47 -0.11 105.39 -24.31
N GLN A 48 0.81 105.96 -23.52
CA GLN A 48 0.47 106.55 -22.22
C GLN A 48 -0.51 107.72 -22.38
N SER A 49 -0.28 108.64 -23.32
CA SER A 49 -1.20 109.76 -23.57
C SER A 49 -2.60 109.29 -24.00
N TRP A 50 -2.70 108.16 -24.71
CA TRP A 50 -3.98 107.57 -25.06
C TRP A 50 -4.67 106.94 -23.84
N LEU A 51 -3.93 106.18 -23.02
CA LEU A 51 -4.43 105.59 -21.77
C LEU A 51 -4.97 106.67 -20.83
N ASP A 52 -4.21 107.76 -20.65
CA ASP A 52 -4.60 108.90 -19.82
C ASP A 52 -5.87 109.58 -20.34
N LYS A 53 -6.04 109.70 -21.67
CA LYS A 53 -7.25 110.26 -22.30
C LYS A 53 -8.49 109.37 -22.14
N GLN A 54 -8.35 108.05 -22.19
CA GLN A 54 -9.49 107.14 -21.94
C GLN A 54 -9.90 107.18 -20.47
N GLN A 55 -8.92 107.21 -19.57
CA GLN A 55 -9.14 107.36 -18.14
C GLN A 55 -9.86 108.68 -17.81
N ALA A 56 -9.46 109.79 -18.43
CA ALA A 56 -10.13 111.09 -18.26
C ALA A 56 -11.57 111.14 -18.82
N ARG A 57 -11.91 110.30 -19.80
CA ARG A 57 -13.26 110.19 -20.38
C ARG A 57 -14.18 109.23 -19.62
N GLY A 58 -13.68 108.57 -18.57
CA GLY A 58 -14.42 107.58 -17.79
C GLY A 58 -14.86 106.35 -18.60
N LYS A 59 -14.28 106.12 -19.78
CA LYS A 59 -14.56 104.94 -20.61
C LYS A 59 -13.42 103.95 -20.46
N HIS A 60 -13.74 102.70 -20.14
CA HIS A 60 -12.81 101.56 -20.15
C HIS A 60 -13.09 100.72 -21.39
N PRO A 61 -12.57 101.12 -22.56
CA PRO A 61 -12.73 100.32 -23.76
C PRO A 61 -11.96 98.99 -23.59
N PRO A 62 -12.44 97.88 -24.18
CA PRO A 62 -11.81 96.56 -24.05
C PRO A 62 -10.32 96.55 -24.37
N GLU A 63 -9.88 97.44 -25.26
CA GLU A 63 -8.50 97.52 -25.75
C GLU A 63 -7.54 98.25 -24.77
N ARG A 64 -8.02 98.78 -23.64
CA ARG A 64 -7.19 99.55 -22.67
C ARG A 64 -6.03 98.72 -22.12
N ASP A 65 -6.35 97.51 -21.72
CA ASP A 65 -5.43 96.58 -21.06
C ASP A 65 -4.32 96.13 -22.02
N GLU A 66 -4.67 95.91 -23.29
CA GLU A 66 -3.70 95.62 -24.36
C GLU A 66 -2.73 96.78 -24.58
N VAL A 67 -3.21 98.02 -24.56
CA VAL A 67 -2.34 99.21 -24.68
C VAL A 67 -1.44 99.38 -23.45
N PHE A 68 -1.91 99.05 -22.25
CA PHE A 68 -1.09 99.11 -21.03
C PHE A 68 0.07 98.10 -21.06
N VAL A 69 -0.22 96.87 -21.49
CA VAL A 69 0.81 95.84 -21.68
C VAL A 69 1.83 96.28 -22.73
N LEU A 70 1.40 96.83 -23.87
CA LEU A 70 2.30 97.35 -24.91
C LEU A 70 3.22 98.48 -24.40
N VAL A 71 2.71 99.38 -23.57
CA VAL A 71 3.53 100.43 -22.93
C VAL A 71 4.54 99.82 -21.95
N GLY A 72 4.12 98.81 -21.18
CA GLY A 72 5.01 98.03 -20.29
C GLY A 72 6.14 97.33 -21.06
N GLU A 73 5.82 96.66 -22.17
CA GLU A 73 6.80 95.99 -23.03
C GLU A 73 7.80 96.98 -23.63
N ALA A 74 7.33 98.14 -24.10
CA ALA A 74 8.20 99.17 -24.65
C ALA A 74 9.16 99.72 -23.59
N ARG A 75 8.71 99.88 -22.33
CA ARG A 75 9.58 100.29 -21.22
C ARG A 75 10.57 99.23 -20.78
N LEU A 76 10.18 97.96 -20.77
CA LEU A 76 11.13 96.86 -20.54
C LEU A 76 12.18 96.82 -21.65
N GLY A 77 11.78 97.09 -22.89
CA GLY A 77 12.68 97.26 -24.03
C GLY A 77 13.69 98.41 -23.84
N LEU A 78 13.29 99.51 -23.22
CA LEU A 78 14.21 100.60 -22.85
C LEU A 78 15.18 100.20 -21.75
N ALA A 79 14.70 99.50 -20.70
CA ALA A 79 15.57 98.95 -19.66
C ALA A 79 16.58 97.95 -20.24
N ARG A 80 16.15 97.11 -21.18
CA ARG A 80 17.04 96.18 -21.92
C ARG A 80 18.05 96.88 -22.82
N ARG A 81 17.77 98.08 -23.32
CA ARG A 81 18.76 98.89 -24.06
C ARG A 81 19.80 99.52 -23.15
N ALA A 82 19.41 99.91 -21.92
CA ALA A 82 20.35 100.40 -20.93
C ALA A 82 21.22 99.28 -20.36
N ASP A 83 20.63 98.08 -20.17
CA ASP A 83 21.27 96.83 -19.76
C ASP A 83 22.09 96.92 -18.46
N THR A 84 21.67 97.78 -17.53
CA THR A 84 22.26 97.90 -16.19
C THR A 84 21.33 97.34 -15.12
N VAL A 85 21.92 96.87 -14.01
CA VAL A 85 21.19 96.39 -12.83
C VAL A 85 20.17 97.44 -12.36
N GLU A 86 20.59 98.71 -12.25
CA GLU A 86 19.71 99.82 -11.86
C GLU A 86 18.52 100.04 -12.81
N ALA A 87 18.71 99.91 -14.13
CA ALA A 87 17.63 100.10 -15.11
C ALA A 87 16.54 99.02 -14.99
N TYR A 88 16.92 97.76 -14.78
CA TYR A 88 15.96 96.68 -14.55
C TYR A 88 15.24 96.81 -13.20
N ARG A 89 15.94 97.25 -12.14
CA ARG A 89 15.33 97.56 -10.84
C ARG A 89 14.33 98.70 -10.90
N GLU A 90 14.62 99.75 -11.67
CA GLU A 90 13.70 100.87 -11.86
C GLU A 90 12.43 100.43 -12.62
N PHE A 91 12.58 99.62 -13.66
CA PHE A 91 11.44 99.01 -14.35
C PHE A 91 10.57 98.18 -13.40
N ALA A 92 11.19 97.27 -12.64
CA ALA A 92 10.49 96.41 -11.70
C ALA A 92 9.74 97.24 -10.64
N ARG A 93 10.38 98.27 -10.07
CA ARG A 93 9.74 99.16 -9.08
C ARG A 93 8.52 99.88 -9.63
N ARG A 94 8.57 100.33 -10.89
CA ARG A 94 7.47 101.09 -11.51
C ARG A 94 6.22 100.25 -11.76
N TYR A 95 6.41 98.97 -12.11
CA TYR A 95 5.31 98.08 -12.49
C TYR A 95 4.99 97.00 -11.44
N ALA A 96 5.67 97.01 -10.29
CA ALA A 96 5.54 96.00 -9.24
C ALA A 96 4.11 95.77 -8.73
N ARG A 97 3.22 96.77 -8.83
CA ARG A 97 1.85 96.72 -8.29
C ARG A 97 0.79 96.48 -9.35
N GLU A 98 1.17 96.29 -10.61
CA GLU A 98 0.25 96.17 -11.75
C GLU A 98 0.16 94.71 -12.19
N PRO A 99 -0.92 93.96 -11.85
CA PRO A 99 -1.00 92.52 -12.08
C PRO A 99 -0.89 92.14 -13.56
N ILE A 100 -1.39 93.01 -14.45
CA ILE A 100 -1.47 92.76 -15.88
C ILE A 100 -0.10 92.73 -16.58
N VAL A 101 0.94 93.24 -15.91
CA VAL A 101 2.33 93.23 -16.41
C VAL A 101 3.29 92.48 -15.48
N ALA A 102 2.77 91.64 -14.58
CA ALA A 102 3.59 90.87 -13.63
C ALA A 102 4.64 89.99 -14.32
N ASP A 103 4.32 89.41 -15.48
CA ASP A 103 5.26 88.63 -16.29
C ASP A 103 6.45 89.47 -16.79
N LEU A 104 6.23 90.75 -17.14
CA LEU A 104 7.31 91.65 -17.56
C LEU A 104 8.25 91.95 -16.38
N VAL A 105 7.71 92.09 -15.16
CA VAL A 105 8.50 92.29 -13.94
C VAL A 105 9.31 91.05 -13.57
N HIS A 106 8.76 89.86 -13.78
CA HIS A 106 9.50 88.61 -13.61
C HIS A 106 10.66 88.53 -14.62
N ARG A 107 10.40 88.81 -15.90
CA ARG A 107 11.43 88.83 -16.94
C ARG A 107 12.54 89.86 -16.66
N SER A 108 12.23 91.02 -16.09
CA SER A 108 13.28 92.00 -15.72
C SER A 108 14.23 91.51 -14.63
N ARG A 109 13.79 90.64 -13.70
CA ARG A 109 14.68 90.05 -12.68
C ARG A 109 15.70 89.08 -13.29
N GLY A 110 15.30 88.32 -14.31
CA GLY A 110 16.23 87.47 -15.06
C GLY A 110 17.33 88.31 -15.73
N PHE A 111 16.94 89.41 -16.39
CA PHE A 111 17.92 90.32 -16.99
C PHE A 111 18.80 91.05 -15.96
N GLU A 112 18.28 91.33 -14.76
CA GLU A 112 19.08 91.87 -13.65
C GLU A 112 20.17 90.88 -13.21
N ALA A 113 19.84 89.59 -13.06
CA ALA A 113 20.80 88.56 -12.65
C ALA A 113 21.92 88.37 -13.68
N THR A 114 21.59 88.34 -14.97
CA THR A 114 22.57 88.29 -16.06
C THR A 114 23.46 89.54 -16.10
N ALA A 115 22.90 90.73 -15.85
CA ALA A 115 23.69 91.96 -15.73
C ALA A 115 24.61 91.94 -14.50
N PHE A 116 24.12 91.46 -13.34
CA PHE A 116 24.90 91.33 -12.11
C PHE A 116 26.07 90.35 -12.26
N PHE A 117 25.81 89.18 -12.85
CA PHE A 117 26.84 88.17 -13.12
C PHE A 117 27.95 88.72 -14.02
N ARG A 118 27.59 89.55 -15.00
CA ARG A 118 28.51 90.17 -15.97
C ARG A 118 29.30 91.36 -15.40
N ASP A 119 28.67 92.24 -14.62
CA ASP A 119 29.34 93.43 -14.05
C ASP A 119 30.31 93.06 -12.90
N GLN A 120 30.11 91.91 -12.24
CA GLN A 120 30.97 91.42 -11.16
C GLN A 120 31.98 90.34 -11.58
N THR A 121 32.37 90.22 -12.85
CA THR A 121 33.36 89.21 -13.29
C THR A 121 34.81 89.45 -12.83
N GLN A 122 35.09 90.33 -11.86
CA GLN A 122 36.42 90.45 -11.23
C GLN A 122 36.48 89.99 -9.76
N PRO A 123 35.47 90.17 -8.90
CA PRO A 123 35.52 89.65 -7.52
C PRO A 123 35.09 88.18 -7.34
N LEU A 124 34.65 87.48 -8.38
CA LEU A 124 34.05 86.13 -8.27
C LEU A 124 35.03 84.95 -8.38
N ASP A 125 36.35 85.15 -8.51
CA ASP A 125 37.32 84.04 -8.63
C ASP A 125 37.68 83.35 -7.28
N THR A 126 36.94 83.64 -6.21
CA THR A 126 37.08 82.96 -4.91
C THR A 126 35.87 82.09 -4.62
N LEU A 127 36.07 81.07 -3.77
CA LEU A 127 35.01 80.16 -3.33
C LEU A 127 33.84 80.94 -2.70
N GLU A 128 34.16 81.97 -1.91
CA GLU A 128 33.21 82.82 -1.22
C GLU A 128 32.38 83.67 -2.20
N GLY A 129 32.97 84.13 -3.31
CA GLY A 129 32.29 84.93 -4.32
C GLY A 129 31.19 84.16 -5.05
N TYR A 130 31.48 82.93 -5.51
CA TYR A 130 30.48 82.11 -6.18
C TYR A 130 29.33 81.69 -5.24
N GLN A 131 29.60 81.50 -3.95
CA GLN A 131 28.57 81.20 -2.94
C GLN A 131 27.64 82.40 -2.69
N GLU A 132 28.17 83.63 -2.66
CA GLU A 132 27.38 84.85 -2.52
C GLU A 132 26.42 85.06 -3.72
N PHE A 133 26.90 84.84 -4.95
CA PHE A 133 26.08 84.95 -6.15
C PHE A 133 24.88 83.99 -6.13
N GLN A 134 25.13 82.72 -5.80
CA GLN A 134 24.09 81.69 -5.72
C GLN A 134 23.03 82.00 -4.64
N SER A 135 23.44 82.57 -3.50
CA SER A 135 22.52 83.01 -2.44
C SER A 135 21.59 84.14 -2.90
N ARG A 136 22.10 85.05 -3.72
CA ARG A 136 21.39 86.27 -4.13
C ARG A 136 20.43 86.07 -5.31
N TYR A 137 20.78 85.20 -6.25
CA TYR A 137 19.99 84.91 -7.45
C TYR A 137 19.74 83.40 -7.60
N PRO A 138 18.96 82.79 -6.69
CA PRO A 138 18.69 81.36 -6.77
C PRO A 138 17.88 81.02 -8.03
N GLY A 139 18.29 79.97 -8.73
CA GLY A 139 17.54 79.42 -9.88
C GLY A 139 17.70 80.17 -11.20
N VAL A 140 18.67 81.07 -11.33
CA VAL A 140 19.03 81.68 -12.62
C VAL A 140 20.01 80.77 -13.38
N PRO A 141 20.01 80.75 -14.72
CA PRO A 141 20.89 79.89 -15.52
C PRO A 141 22.39 80.05 -15.18
N GLU A 142 22.81 81.26 -14.82
CA GLU A 142 24.19 81.58 -14.45
C GLU A 142 24.63 80.93 -13.10
N ALA A 143 23.69 80.48 -12.26
CA ALA A 143 24.01 79.81 -10.99
C ALA A 143 24.63 78.41 -11.18
N GLU A 144 24.27 77.69 -12.25
CA GLU A 144 24.86 76.39 -12.58
C GLU A 144 26.35 76.54 -12.98
N ILE A 145 26.67 77.60 -13.71
CA ILE A 145 28.04 77.95 -14.10
C ILE A 145 28.88 78.29 -12.86
N ALA A 146 28.31 79.03 -11.91
CA ALA A 146 28.95 79.37 -10.64
C ALA A 146 29.24 78.12 -9.79
N GLY A 147 28.28 77.20 -9.65
CA GLY A 147 28.47 75.99 -8.85
C GLY A 147 29.48 75.00 -9.45
N ARG A 148 29.61 74.96 -10.78
CA ARG A 148 30.69 74.21 -11.45
C ARG A 148 32.08 74.76 -11.11
N ARG A 149 32.27 76.08 -11.20
CA ARG A 149 33.55 76.73 -10.89
C ARG A 149 33.93 76.62 -9.41
N GLU A 150 32.94 76.71 -8.52
CA GLU A 150 33.11 76.46 -7.09
C GLU A 150 33.71 75.05 -6.85
N ALA A 151 33.12 74.02 -7.46
CA ALA A 151 33.57 72.65 -7.32
C ALA A 151 34.97 72.39 -7.91
N GLU A 152 35.33 73.02 -9.04
CA GLU A 152 36.68 72.95 -9.63
C GLU A 152 37.76 73.50 -8.68
N ILE A 153 37.51 74.64 -8.04
CA ILE A 153 38.45 75.27 -7.10
C ILE A 153 38.56 74.44 -5.82
N ALA A 154 37.44 73.96 -5.29
CA ALA A 154 37.41 73.11 -4.11
C ALA A 154 38.15 71.77 -4.34
N LEU A 155 37.99 71.16 -5.52
CA LEU A 155 38.72 69.97 -5.90
C LEU A 155 40.22 70.22 -5.97
N ARG A 156 40.65 71.30 -6.65
CA ARG A 156 42.09 71.62 -6.76
C ARG A 156 42.72 71.77 -5.37
N ARG A 157 42.06 72.46 -4.45
CA ARG A 157 42.51 72.58 -3.04
C ARG A 157 42.59 71.24 -2.32
N ALA A 158 41.68 70.30 -2.61
CA ALA A 158 41.70 68.97 -2.03
C ALA A 158 42.84 68.10 -2.58
N LEU A 159 43.11 68.19 -3.89
CA LEU A 159 44.20 67.46 -4.54
C LEU A 159 45.58 68.01 -4.15
N ASP A 160 45.73 69.33 -3.99
CA ASP A 160 46.97 69.97 -3.55
C ASP A 160 47.40 69.53 -2.13
N GLN A 161 46.48 69.02 -1.32
CA GLN A 161 46.76 68.49 0.02
C GLN A 161 47.31 67.05 0.00
N ASP A 162 47.28 66.36 -1.15
CA ASP A 162 47.69 64.97 -1.33
C ASP A 162 47.23 64.03 -0.19
N SER A 163 45.97 64.19 0.24
CA SER A 163 45.38 63.41 1.34
C SER A 163 44.06 62.80 0.92
N LEU A 164 43.90 61.49 1.19
CA LEU A 164 42.63 60.78 1.01
C LEU A 164 41.50 61.43 1.81
N ASP A 165 41.80 61.95 3.00
CA ASP A 165 40.80 62.63 3.83
C ASP A 165 40.31 63.95 3.21
N ALA A 166 41.19 64.67 2.52
CA ALA A 166 40.85 65.90 1.82
C ALA A 166 39.96 65.62 0.60
N VAL A 167 40.28 64.58 -0.18
CA VAL A 167 39.48 64.14 -1.33
C VAL A 167 38.12 63.60 -0.88
N ARG A 168 38.08 62.80 0.18
CA ARG A 168 36.82 62.31 0.78
C ARG A 168 35.98 63.45 1.36
N ALA A 169 36.59 64.47 1.95
CA ALA A 169 35.89 65.66 2.41
C ALA A 169 35.26 66.41 1.24
N PHE A 170 35.97 66.57 0.12
CA PHE A 170 35.42 67.13 -1.11
C PHE A 170 34.22 66.32 -1.61
N LEU A 171 34.34 65.00 -1.69
CA LEU A 171 33.25 64.12 -2.14
C LEU A 171 32.02 64.18 -1.22
N ARG A 172 32.19 64.35 0.10
CA ARG A 172 31.06 64.56 1.03
C ARG A 172 30.32 65.87 0.76
N THR A 173 31.05 66.93 0.42
CA THR A 173 30.47 68.27 0.22
C THR A 173 29.85 68.45 -1.17
N TYR A 174 30.48 67.92 -2.23
CA TYR A 174 30.10 68.16 -3.62
C TYR A 174 29.51 66.93 -4.32
N GLY A 175 29.58 65.74 -3.73
CA GLY A 175 29.21 64.47 -4.37
C GLY A 175 27.74 64.34 -4.82
N ALA A 176 26.84 65.13 -4.25
CA ALA A 176 25.42 65.15 -4.61
C ALA A 176 25.03 66.32 -5.54
N ARG A 177 25.97 67.20 -5.91
CA ARG A 177 25.70 68.38 -6.71
C ARG A 177 25.84 68.07 -8.20
N PRO A 178 24.77 68.15 -9.03
CA PRO A 178 24.82 67.84 -10.46
C PRO A 178 25.86 68.67 -11.21
N GLU A 179 25.98 69.95 -10.87
CA GLU A 179 26.93 70.89 -11.46
C GLU A 179 28.40 70.57 -11.15
N ALA A 180 28.67 69.73 -10.14
CA ALA A 180 30.00 69.30 -9.72
C ALA A 180 30.43 67.95 -10.32
N ALA A 181 29.61 67.31 -11.18
CA ALA A 181 29.81 65.93 -11.63
C ALA A 181 31.20 65.63 -12.20
N ALA A 182 31.78 66.55 -12.99
CA ALA A 182 33.12 66.37 -13.55
C ALA A 182 34.22 66.36 -12.47
N SER A 183 34.14 67.29 -11.51
CA SER A 183 35.07 67.37 -10.38
C SER A 183 34.90 66.18 -9.42
N VAL A 184 33.66 65.71 -9.24
CA VAL A 184 33.37 64.51 -8.45
C VAL A 184 33.98 63.27 -9.08
N ALA A 185 33.84 63.08 -10.40
CA ALA A 185 34.46 61.95 -11.10
C ALA A 185 36.00 61.97 -10.98
N GLN A 186 36.62 63.14 -11.12
CA GLN A 186 38.07 63.29 -10.96
C GLN A 186 38.54 63.01 -9.52
N ALA A 187 37.81 63.46 -8.50
CA ALA A 187 38.09 63.13 -7.10
C ALA A 187 37.99 61.62 -6.84
N ARG A 188 36.92 60.98 -7.34
CA ARG A 188 36.71 59.53 -7.19
C ARG A 188 37.85 58.73 -7.82
N GLN A 189 38.29 59.12 -9.01
CA GLN A 189 39.41 58.48 -9.70
C GLN A 189 40.70 58.56 -8.88
N HIS A 190 40.98 59.72 -8.26
CA HIS A 190 42.18 59.89 -7.43
C HIS A 190 42.12 59.05 -6.14
N GLU A 191 40.96 58.98 -5.48
CA GLU A 191 40.74 58.13 -4.31
C GLU A 191 40.96 56.64 -4.63
N VAL A 192 40.36 56.15 -5.73
CA VAL A 192 40.48 54.75 -6.16
C VAL A 192 41.95 54.38 -6.42
N LEU A 193 42.71 55.25 -7.11
CA LEU A 193 44.12 54.98 -7.40
C LEU A 193 44.99 54.88 -6.14
N LYS A 194 44.76 55.76 -5.15
CA LYS A 194 45.53 55.78 -3.91
C LYS A 194 45.19 54.57 -3.02
N ALA A 195 43.90 54.25 -2.90
CA ALA A 195 43.45 53.06 -2.17
C ALA A 195 43.96 51.76 -2.84
N LEU A 196 44.09 51.72 -4.16
CA LEU A 196 44.62 50.56 -4.87
C LEU A 196 46.10 50.34 -4.57
N ALA A 197 46.89 51.43 -4.50
CA ALA A 197 48.30 51.37 -4.13
C ALA A 197 48.51 50.87 -2.69
N GLU A 198 47.63 51.26 -1.76
CA GLU A 198 47.62 50.75 -0.38
C GLU A 198 47.31 49.25 -0.33
N ALA A 199 46.28 48.79 -1.06
CA ALA A 199 45.92 47.38 -1.15
C ALA A 199 47.04 46.52 -1.76
N GLN A 200 47.68 47.01 -2.84
CA GLN A 200 48.86 46.40 -3.45
C GLN A 200 50.00 46.24 -2.45
N SER A 201 50.30 47.29 -1.69
CA SER A 201 51.39 47.31 -0.71
C SER A 201 51.12 46.35 0.45
N ALA A 202 49.87 46.20 0.88
CA ALA A 202 49.49 45.26 1.94
C ALA A 202 49.61 43.79 1.51
N SER A 203 49.37 43.48 0.22
CA SER A 203 49.44 42.13 -0.36
C SER A 203 48.69 41.06 0.47
N SER A 204 47.62 41.45 1.14
CA SER A 204 46.85 40.60 2.06
C SER A 204 45.46 40.35 1.52
N LEU A 205 44.88 39.19 1.89
CA LEU A 205 43.52 38.84 1.49
C LEU A 205 42.49 39.87 1.96
N ALA A 206 42.65 40.36 3.20
CA ALA A 206 41.79 41.38 3.78
C ALA A 206 41.88 42.71 3.00
N GLY A 207 43.09 43.15 2.66
CA GLY A 207 43.30 44.41 1.93
C GLY A 207 42.69 44.40 0.53
N TRP A 208 42.82 43.31 -0.22
CA TRP A 208 42.20 43.20 -1.55
C TRP A 208 40.68 43.15 -1.49
N ARG A 209 40.12 42.40 -0.52
CA ARG A 209 38.66 42.33 -0.26
C ARG A 209 38.08 43.69 0.09
N GLU A 210 38.73 44.40 1.01
CA GLU A 210 38.28 45.70 1.48
C GLU A 210 38.24 46.72 0.34
N PHE A 211 39.29 46.76 -0.50
CA PHE A 211 39.31 47.61 -1.67
C PHE A 211 38.14 47.32 -2.61
N ARG A 212 37.94 46.04 -2.99
CA ARG A 212 36.89 45.65 -3.92
C ARG A 212 35.50 46.03 -3.39
N LEU A 213 35.16 45.65 -2.17
CA LEU A 213 33.85 45.94 -1.58
C LEU A 213 33.58 47.44 -1.46
N THR A 214 34.62 48.25 -1.22
CA THR A 214 34.48 49.69 -1.09
C THR A 214 34.23 50.38 -2.43
N TYR A 215 34.92 49.94 -3.48
CA TYR A 215 34.98 50.68 -4.76
C TYR A 215 34.32 49.97 -5.95
N GLU A 216 33.82 48.74 -5.81
CA GLU A 216 33.23 47.98 -6.92
C GLU A 216 32.00 48.64 -7.57
N SER A 217 31.29 49.48 -6.80
CA SER A 217 30.14 50.25 -7.29
C SER A 217 30.54 51.54 -8.02
N TRP A 218 31.82 51.92 -8.02
CA TRP A 218 32.31 53.16 -8.60
C TRP A 218 32.73 52.93 -10.06
N PRO A 219 32.17 53.68 -11.03
CA PRO A 219 32.57 53.58 -12.43
C PRO A 219 34.08 53.77 -12.64
N GLU A 220 34.71 54.60 -11.82
CA GLU A 220 36.13 54.93 -11.87
C GLU A 220 37.04 53.74 -11.49
N ALA A 221 36.51 52.73 -10.81
CA ALA A 221 37.25 51.52 -10.44
C ALA A 221 37.11 50.38 -11.48
N ALA A 222 36.16 50.48 -12.42
CA ALA A 222 35.76 49.39 -13.30
C ALA A 222 36.92 48.73 -14.07
N GLU A 223 37.85 49.53 -14.59
CA GLU A 223 39.01 49.04 -15.36
C GLU A 223 40.03 48.30 -14.48
N MET A 224 40.07 48.57 -13.17
CA MET A 224 41.07 48.02 -12.24
C MET A 224 40.57 46.79 -11.48
N LEU A 225 39.24 46.61 -11.38
CA LEU A 225 38.62 45.56 -10.57
C LEU A 225 39.00 44.14 -11.02
N SER A 226 39.22 43.90 -12.32
CA SER A 226 39.65 42.57 -12.79
C SER A 226 41.04 42.20 -12.24
N GLY A 227 41.99 43.14 -12.26
CA GLY A 227 43.31 42.92 -11.66
C GLY A 227 43.26 42.69 -10.15
N VAL A 228 42.38 43.42 -9.45
CA VAL A 228 42.12 43.23 -8.02
C VAL A 228 41.60 41.83 -7.73
N ARG A 229 40.59 41.36 -8.48
CA ARG A 229 40.00 40.02 -8.30
C ARG A 229 41.02 38.91 -8.53
N VAL A 230 41.88 39.03 -9.55
CA VAL A 230 42.97 38.06 -9.78
C VAL A 230 43.91 37.98 -8.58
N ASN A 231 44.30 39.13 -8.01
CA ASN A 231 45.22 39.16 -6.87
C ASN A 231 44.58 38.64 -5.58
N GLU A 232 43.33 39.04 -5.30
CA GLU A 232 42.54 38.52 -4.17
C GLU A 232 42.44 36.99 -4.22
N LEU A 233 42.05 36.47 -5.39
CA LEU A 233 41.93 35.04 -5.64
C LEU A 233 43.28 34.32 -5.49
N SER A 234 44.37 34.89 -6.03
CA SER A 234 45.69 34.27 -5.93
C SER A 234 46.12 34.09 -4.47
N VAL A 235 45.94 35.11 -3.63
CA VAL A 235 46.29 35.04 -2.21
C VAL A 235 45.39 34.03 -1.47
N ALA A 236 44.10 34.01 -1.77
CA ALA A 236 43.16 33.06 -1.19
C ALA A 236 43.52 31.61 -1.57
N ARG A 237 43.82 31.36 -2.85
CA ARG A 237 44.23 30.06 -3.37
C ARG A 237 45.49 29.57 -2.67
N ASP A 238 46.51 30.41 -2.57
CA ASP A 238 47.77 30.04 -1.94
C ASP A 238 47.58 29.73 -0.44
N LEU A 239 46.63 30.38 0.22
CA LEU A 239 46.25 30.07 1.60
C LEU A 239 45.56 28.70 1.70
N ALA A 240 44.63 28.38 0.79
CA ALA A 240 43.98 27.08 0.75
C ALA A 240 44.97 25.95 0.50
N ILE A 241 45.88 26.12 -0.47
CA ILE A 241 46.94 25.15 -0.78
C ILE A 241 47.89 24.94 0.40
N ARG A 242 48.24 25.99 1.16
CA ARG A 242 49.07 25.85 2.37
C ARG A 242 48.35 25.13 3.51
N THR A 243 47.06 25.36 3.65
CA THR A 243 46.23 24.73 4.69
C THR A 243 46.01 23.24 4.39
N ASP A 244 45.84 22.90 3.11
CA ASP A 244 45.69 21.55 2.59
C ASP A 244 44.62 20.71 3.31
N THR A 245 43.46 21.32 3.57
CA THR A 245 42.28 20.64 4.10
C THR A 245 41.13 20.73 3.11
N VAL A 246 40.24 19.73 3.13
CA VAL A 246 39.02 19.73 2.31
C VAL A 246 38.19 21.00 2.58
N ALA A 247 38.06 21.40 3.85
CA ALA A 247 37.35 22.62 4.23
C ALA A 247 37.98 23.88 3.63
N ALA A 248 39.30 24.02 3.62
CA ALA A 248 39.96 25.19 3.05
C ALA A 248 39.77 25.32 1.54
N TYR A 249 39.76 24.19 0.81
CA TYR A 249 39.44 24.20 -0.63
C TYR A 249 37.96 24.53 -0.87
N GLN A 250 37.06 24.03 -0.04
CA GLN A 250 35.62 24.33 -0.15
C GLN A 250 35.29 25.78 0.15
N GLU A 251 35.86 26.37 1.21
CA GLU A 251 35.71 27.78 1.53
C GLU A 251 36.22 28.69 0.39
N LEU A 252 37.29 28.28 -0.29
CA LEU A 252 37.80 28.97 -1.47
C LEU A 252 36.80 28.89 -2.63
N MET A 253 36.28 27.69 -2.93
CA MET A 253 35.31 27.49 -4.01
C MET A 253 33.99 28.21 -3.74
N GLU A 254 33.54 28.26 -2.49
CA GLU A 254 32.31 28.97 -2.11
C GLU A 254 32.48 30.49 -2.24
N ALA A 255 33.63 31.02 -1.82
CA ALA A 255 33.89 32.45 -1.87
C ALA A 255 34.16 32.99 -3.29
N TYR A 256 34.73 32.17 -4.18
CA TYR A 256 35.26 32.63 -5.47
C TYR A 256 34.84 31.80 -6.69
N GLY A 257 34.08 30.72 -6.52
CA GLY A 257 33.75 29.78 -7.60
C GLY A 257 33.02 30.40 -8.79
N GLU A 258 32.26 31.47 -8.57
CA GLU A 258 31.53 32.18 -9.64
C GLU A 258 32.42 33.19 -10.39
N TRP A 259 33.66 33.41 -9.96
CA TRP A 259 34.53 34.39 -10.58
C TRP A 259 35.12 33.84 -11.89
N PRO A 260 35.05 34.58 -13.00
CA PRO A 260 35.69 34.18 -14.25
C PRO A 260 37.19 33.89 -14.09
N GLU A 261 37.85 34.60 -13.18
CA GLU A 261 39.26 34.45 -12.84
C GLU A 261 39.58 33.09 -12.18
N MET A 262 38.58 32.36 -11.67
CA MET A 262 38.70 31.07 -10.98
C MET A 262 38.86 29.87 -11.93
N VAL A 263 38.25 29.95 -13.12
CA VAL A 263 38.18 28.86 -14.12
C VAL A 263 39.53 28.19 -14.40
N PRO A 264 40.66 28.90 -14.54
CA PRO A 264 41.96 28.26 -14.80
C PRO A 264 42.49 27.39 -13.66
N PHE A 265 42.03 27.62 -12.42
CA PHE A 265 42.56 26.96 -11.22
C PHE A 265 41.68 25.81 -10.72
N GLU A 266 40.41 25.75 -11.14
CA GLU A 266 39.46 24.71 -10.69
C GLU A 266 39.98 23.28 -10.87
N PRO A 267 40.61 22.88 -11.99
CA PRO A 267 41.05 21.49 -12.16
C PRO A 267 42.15 21.08 -11.16
N GLU A 268 43.08 21.98 -10.85
CA GLU A 268 44.14 21.71 -9.87
C GLU A 268 43.56 21.58 -8.46
N LEU A 269 42.69 22.52 -8.07
CA LEU A 269 42.10 22.55 -6.75
C LEU A 269 41.18 21.36 -6.51
N TYR A 270 40.40 20.97 -7.53
CA TYR A 270 39.60 19.74 -7.49
C TYR A 270 40.46 18.51 -7.25
N ASP A 271 41.59 18.35 -7.95
CA ASP A 271 42.46 17.17 -7.74
C ASP A 271 43.08 17.14 -6.35
N ARG A 272 43.48 18.31 -5.82
CA ARG A 272 44.04 18.43 -4.46
C ARG A 272 43.01 18.11 -3.39
N GLU A 273 41.81 18.69 -3.49
CA GLU A 273 40.71 18.44 -2.55
C GLU A 273 40.33 16.94 -2.58
N ALA A 274 40.12 16.37 -3.77
CA ALA A 274 39.76 14.97 -3.94
C ALA A 274 40.83 14.03 -3.37
N ARG A 275 42.11 14.35 -3.57
CA ARG A 275 43.24 13.61 -2.99
C ARG A 275 43.23 13.63 -1.48
N ARG A 276 43.05 14.82 -0.89
CA ARG A 276 43.02 14.98 0.56
C ARG A 276 41.84 14.23 1.15
N ALA A 277 40.66 14.39 0.56
CA ALA A 277 39.45 13.69 0.97
C ALA A 277 39.59 12.17 0.88
N PHE A 278 40.20 11.64 -0.19
CA PHE A 278 40.49 10.22 -0.32
C PHE A 278 41.45 9.72 0.78
N GLN A 279 42.51 10.47 1.07
CA GLN A 279 43.47 10.11 2.12
C GLN A 279 42.82 10.07 3.50
N ASP A 280 42.01 11.07 3.83
CA ASP A 280 41.30 11.15 5.10
C ASP A 280 40.28 10.01 5.25
N ALA A 281 39.48 9.75 4.21
CA ALA A 281 38.50 8.66 4.18
C ALA A 281 39.15 7.26 4.21
N HIS A 282 40.30 7.10 3.57
CA HIS A 282 41.02 5.82 3.58
C HIS A 282 41.67 5.54 4.94
N ALA A 283 42.22 6.57 5.59
CA ALA A 283 42.87 6.46 6.90
C ALA A 283 41.86 6.21 8.04
N SER A 284 40.67 6.80 7.96
CA SER A 284 39.61 6.59 8.97
C SER A 284 39.03 5.18 8.93
N HIS A 285 39.20 4.46 7.82
CA HIS A 285 38.52 3.19 7.57
C HIS A 285 37.00 3.30 7.78
N GLU A 286 36.38 4.42 7.41
CA GLU A 286 34.94 4.58 7.48
C GLU A 286 34.31 4.45 6.09
N LEU A 287 33.45 3.45 5.93
CA LEU A 287 32.77 3.17 4.66
C LEU A 287 31.96 4.38 4.17
N ASN A 288 31.26 5.05 5.07
CA ASN A 288 30.43 6.21 4.73
C ASN A 288 31.27 7.38 4.17
N GLN A 289 32.50 7.56 4.67
CA GLN A 289 33.40 8.60 4.16
C GLN A 289 33.89 8.25 2.74
N LEU A 290 34.16 6.97 2.47
CA LEU A 290 34.53 6.52 1.13
C LEU A 290 33.38 6.63 0.13
N ILE A 291 32.15 6.28 0.53
CA ILE A 291 30.95 6.43 -0.31
C ILE A 291 30.67 7.92 -0.60
N ALA A 292 30.69 8.76 0.44
CA ALA A 292 30.51 10.20 0.26
C ALA A 292 31.60 10.81 -0.65
N GLY A 293 32.82 10.27 -0.58
CA GLY A 293 33.90 10.63 -1.49
C GLY A 293 33.62 10.21 -2.95
N LEU A 294 33.13 8.99 -3.18
CA LEU A 294 32.74 8.52 -4.52
C LEU A 294 31.63 9.38 -5.14
N GLU A 295 30.63 9.75 -4.34
CA GLU A 295 29.52 10.60 -4.77
C GLU A 295 29.98 12.02 -5.11
N ARG A 296 30.91 12.56 -4.32
CA ARG A 296 31.43 13.93 -4.50
C ARG A 296 32.44 14.04 -5.63
N TYR A 297 33.35 13.07 -5.77
CA TYR A 297 34.50 13.16 -6.66
C TYR A 297 34.34 12.28 -7.91
N THR A 298 33.47 12.71 -8.82
CA THR A 298 33.06 11.96 -10.02
C THR A 298 33.95 12.14 -11.25
N ARG A 299 34.98 13.00 -11.20
CA ARG A 299 35.84 13.33 -12.35
C ARG A 299 37.23 12.72 -12.23
N GLY A 300 37.88 12.44 -13.37
CA GLY A 300 39.25 11.93 -13.43
C GLY A 300 39.38 10.49 -12.92
N GLN A 301 40.45 10.21 -12.18
CA GLN A 301 40.74 8.86 -11.65
C GLN A 301 40.15 8.62 -10.25
N TRP A 302 39.51 9.62 -9.64
CA TRP A 302 39.00 9.53 -8.27
C TRP A 302 37.88 8.50 -8.07
N PRO A 303 36.89 8.37 -8.98
CA PRO A 303 35.83 7.37 -8.83
C PRO A 303 36.40 5.96 -8.66
N GLU A 304 37.33 5.57 -9.54
CA GLU A 304 37.95 4.26 -9.51
C GLU A 304 38.77 4.02 -8.23
N ARG A 305 39.41 5.06 -7.69
CA ARG A 305 40.16 4.96 -6.41
C ARG A 305 39.21 4.73 -5.24
N PHE A 306 38.11 5.49 -5.15
CA PHE A 306 37.12 5.32 -4.11
C PHE A 306 36.40 3.97 -4.22
N GLU A 307 36.00 3.55 -5.42
CA GLU A 307 35.42 2.21 -5.68
C GLU A 307 36.36 1.07 -5.23
N ARG A 308 37.67 1.19 -5.52
CA ARG A 308 38.68 0.24 -5.03
C ARG A 308 38.79 0.22 -3.51
N ALA A 309 38.81 1.38 -2.86
CA ALA A 309 38.86 1.44 -1.40
C ALA A 309 37.60 0.87 -0.74
N ILE A 310 36.41 1.08 -1.33
CA ILE A 310 35.14 0.53 -0.85
C ILE A 310 35.13 -0.99 -0.98
N ALA A 311 35.48 -1.52 -2.15
CA ALA A 311 35.57 -2.96 -2.36
C ALA A 311 36.63 -3.60 -1.44
N ASP A 312 37.79 -2.97 -1.28
CA ASP A 312 38.81 -3.41 -0.32
C ASP A 312 38.27 -3.45 1.11
N TYR A 313 37.55 -2.40 1.55
CA TYR A 313 36.93 -2.32 2.88
C TYR A 313 36.04 -3.54 3.15
N HIS A 314 35.18 -3.89 2.20
CA HIS A 314 34.25 -5.01 2.35
C HIS A 314 34.94 -6.37 2.23
N LEU A 315 35.96 -6.49 1.39
CA LEU A 315 36.75 -7.72 1.25
C LEU A 315 37.72 -7.96 2.42
N ARG A 316 37.81 -7.06 3.42
CA ARG A 316 38.69 -7.24 4.59
C ARG A 316 38.35 -8.48 5.41
N ALA A 317 37.06 -8.75 5.64
CA ALA A 317 36.63 -9.94 6.40
C ALA A 317 37.05 -11.23 5.69
N LEU A 318 36.83 -11.30 4.37
CA LEU A 318 37.31 -12.41 3.53
C LEU A 318 38.83 -12.57 3.62
N ARG A 319 39.57 -11.46 3.52
CA ARG A 319 41.03 -11.46 3.63
C ARG A 319 41.49 -12.02 4.98
N GLN A 320 40.93 -11.52 6.08
CA GLN A 320 41.27 -11.97 7.44
C GLN A 320 40.97 -13.46 7.64
N ALA A 321 39.80 -13.93 7.18
CA ALA A 321 39.45 -15.35 7.26
C ALA A 321 40.41 -16.24 6.47
N LEU A 322 40.78 -15.82 5.25
CA LEU A 322 41.74 -16.54 4.41
C LEU A 322 43.17 -16.51 4.97
N GLU A 323 43.58 -15.43 5.62
CA GLU A 323 44.88 -15.30 6.28
C GLU A 323 44.95 -16.12 7.59
N ALA A 324 43.86 -16.14 8.37
CA ALA A 324 43.73 -16.95 9.58
C ALA A 324 43.48 -18.44 9.30
N GLY A 325 43.10 -18.81 8.07
CA GLY A 325 42.75 -20.17 7.69
C GLY A 325 41.46 -20.68 8.33
N GLN A 326 40.51 -19.78 8.63
CA GLN A 326 39.22 -20.10 9.23
C GLN A 326 38.10 -20.06 8.18
N PRO A 327 37.09 -20.96 8.26
CA PRO A 327 35.91 -20.85 7.41
C PRO A 327 35.09 -19.60 7.76
N LEU A 328 34.45 -19.00 6.75
CA LEU A 328 33.47 -17.94 6.98
C LEU A 328 32.21 -18.55 7.61
N ASP A 329 31.56 -17.79 8.49
CA ASP A 329 30.22 -18.10 8.95
C ASP A 329 29.15 -17.61 7.97
N ASP A 330 27.89 -17.91 8.28
CA ASP A 330 26.73 -17.56 7.45
C ASP A 330 26.49 -16.04 7.37
N GLU A 331 26.76 -15.30 8.45
CA GLU A 331 26.53 -13.86 8.55
C GLU A 331 27.58 -13.08 7.75
N GLN A 332 28.84 -13.48 7.87
CA GLN A 332 29.95 -12.98 7.08
C GLN A 332 29.73 -13.25 5.59
N THR A 333 29.19 -14.43 5.25
CA THR A 333 28.89 -14.81 3.87
C THR A 333 27.71 -14.00 3.32
N ASP A 334 26.63 -13.84 4.08
CA ASP A 334 25.48 -13.01 3.67
C ASP A 334 25.89 -11.55 3.44
N THR A 335 26.70 -11.01 4.35
CA THR A 335 27.24 -9.64 4.24
C THR A 335 28.04 -9.47 2.95
N LEU A 336 28.94 -10.41 2.63
CA LEU A 336 29.74 -10.34 1.41
C LEU A 336 28.88 -10.50 0.15
N LEU A 337 27.85 -11.37 0.17
CA LEU A 337 26.93 -11.53 -0.96
C LEU A 337 26.10 -10.26 -1.22
N GLN A 338 25.60 -9.60 -0.16
CA GLN A 338 24.85 -8.33 -0.30
C GLN A 338 25.74 -7.21 -0.81
N VAL A 339 26.98 -7.15 -0.37
CA VAL A 339 27.97 -6.19 -0.89
C VAL A 339 28.20 -6.43 -2.38
N MET A 340 28.22 -7.68 -2.84
CA MET A 340 28.44 -7.98 -4.25
C MET A 340 27.36 -7.46 -5.18
N GLU A 341 26.13 -7.31 -4.68
CA GLU A 341 25.04 -6.71 -5.45
C GLU A 341 25.15 -5.18 -5.52
N SER A 342 25.84 -4.55 -4.56
CA SER A 342 25.88 -3.09 -4.40
C SER A 342 27.21 -2.43 -4.77
N VAL A 343 28.31 -3.18 -4.85
CA VAL A 343 29.64 -2.66 -5.18
C VAL A 343 30.06 -3.09 -6.60
N PRO A 344 30.11 -2.14 -7.55
CA PRO A 344 30.57 -2.41 -8.91
C PRO A 344 31.97 -3.04 -8.92
N ARG A 345 32.19 -4.03 -9.80
CA ARG A 345 33.50 -4.68 -10.04
C ARG A 345 34.16 -5.32 -8.81
N ILE A 346 33.42 -5.63 -7.75
CA ILE A 346 33.98 -6.33 -6.59
C ILE A 346 34.58 -7.71 -6.97
N SER A 347 34.01 -8.39 -7.97
CA SER A 347 34.53 -9.68 -8.46
C SER A 347 35.93 -9.55 -9.05
N GLU A 348 36.19 -8.47 -9.81
CA GLU A 348 37.53 -8.18 -10.35
C GLU A 348 38.56 -7.99 -9.24
N GLN A 349 38.17 -7.35 -8.13
CA GLN A 349 39.06 -7.14 -6.99
C GLN A 349 39.20 -8.40 -6.12
N ALA A 350 38.17 -9.23 -6.07
CA ALA A 350 38.21 -10.51 -5.39
C ALA A 350 39.11 -11.53 -6.09
N GLU A 351 39.50 -11.30 -7.35
CA GLU A 351 40.38 -12.19 -8.12
C GLU A 351 41.66 -12.57 -7.39
N ARG A 352 42.28 -11.62 -6.67
CA ARG A 352 43.49 -11.88 -5.87
C ARG A 352 43.29 -12.92 -4.76
N PHE A 353 42.04 -13.18 -4.37
CA PHE A 353 41.66 -14.17 -3.38
C PHE A 353 41.20 -15.50 -3.99
N ARG A 354 40.95 -15.58 -5.31
CA ARG A 354 40.36 -16.74 -5.99
C ARG A 354 41.02 -18.07 -5.58
N ALA A 355 42.34 -18.17 -5.74
CA ALA A 355 43.07 -19.40 -5.43
C ALA A 355 43.05 -19.77 -3.92
N LYS A 356 43.12 -18.77 -3.03
CA LYS A 356 43.06 -19.00 -1.58
C LYS A 356 41.66 -19.41 -1.14
N LEU A 357 40.62 -18.78 -1.69
CA LEU A 357 39.23 -19.10 -1.41
C LEU A 357 38.84 -20.50 -1.92
N ALA A 358 39.24 -20.87 -3.15
CA ALA A 358 39.05 -22.23 -3.68
C ALA A 358 39.68 -23.29 -2.77
N LYS A 359 40.92 -23.03 -2.32
CA LYS A 359 41.66 -23.92 -1.41
C LYS A 359 40.98 -24.03 -0.04
N ALA A 360 40.53 -22.91 0.53
CA ALA A 360 39.86 -22.88 1.82
C ALA A 360 38.49 -23.59 1.77
N ALA A 361 37.65 -23.27 0.78
CA ALA A 361 36.37 -23.94 0.55
C ALA A 361 36.56 -25.46 0.40
N SER A 362 37.60 -25.87 -0.33
CA SER A 362 37.97 -27.28 -0.49
C SER A 362 38.41 -27.96 0.80
N ARG A 363 39.39 -27.38 1.50
CA ARG A 363 40.00 -27.95 2.70
C ARG A 363 39.00 -28.11 3.85
N HIS A 364 38.13 -27.12 4.06
CA HIS A 364 37.24 -27.09 5.22
C HIS A 364 35.86 -27.70 4.96
N LYS A 365 35.52 -28.04 3.71
CA LYS A 365 34.13 -28.41 3.35
C LYS A 365 33.09 -27.40 3.79
N SER A 366 33.48 -26.12 3.80
CA SER A 366 32.61 -25.00 4.15
C SER A 366 31.60 -24.73 3.03
N GLY A 367 30.31 -24.91 3.32
CA GLY A 367 29.21 -24.41 2.49
C GLY A 367 29.28 -22.91 2.25
N PRO A 368 29.48 -22.06 3.27
CA PRO A 368 29.57 -20.61 3.11
C PRO A 368 30.67 -20.16 2.14
N MET A 369 31.89 -20.68 2.28
CA MET A 369 32.98 -20.36 1.35
C MET A 369 32.75 -20.92 -0.06
N SER A 370 32.07 -22.06 -0.18
CA SER A 370 31.73 -22.64 -1.49
C SER A 370 30.69 -21.79 -2.22
N LEU A 371 29.67 -21.29 -1.50
CA LEU A 371 28.68 -20.35 -2.04
C LEU A 371 29.36 -19.05 -2.48
N LEU A 372 30.18 -18.46 -1.61
CA LEU A 372 30.87 -17.21 -1.90
C LEU A 372 31.79 -17.34 -3.13
N TYR A 373 32.53 -18.46 -3.24
CA TYR A 373 33.38 -18.72 -4.41
C TYR A 373 32.55 -18.78 -5.71
N ALA A 374 31.46 -19.56 -5.70
CA ALA A 374 30.61 -19.73 -6.88
C ALA A 374 29.97 -18.41 -7.34
N ARG A 375 29.65 -17.51 -6.41
CA ARG A 375 29.08 -16.19 -6.72
C ARG A 375 30.11 -15.18 -7.17
N LEU A 376 31.31 -15.17 -6.59
CA LEU A 376 32.37 -14.22 -6.96
C LEU A 376 32.96 -14.54 -8.33
N PHE A 377 33.05 -15.84 -8.67
CA PHE A 377 33.72 -16.31 -9.88
C PHE A 377 32.81 -17.21 -10.74
N PRO A 378 31.65 -16.71 -11.20
CA PRO A 378 30.66 -17.54 -11.91
C PRO A 378 31.22 -18.14 -13.22
N ASP A 379 32.20 -17.49 -13.85
CA ASP A 379 32.84 -17.94 -15.09
C ASP A 379 33.98 -18.95 -14.86
N ASP A 380 34.36 -19.24 -13.61
CA ASP A 380 35.38 -20.25 -13.31
C ASP A 380 34.82 -21.66 -13.51
N ARG A 381 35.63 -22.57 -14.07
CA ARG A 381 35.24 -23.96 -14.29
C ARG A 381 34.94 -24.70 -12.99
N GLU A 382 35.52 -24.27 -11.86
CA GLU A 382 35.22 -24.85 -10.55
C GLU A 382 33.94 -24.27 -9.91
N ALA A 383 33.37 -23.17 -10.42
CA ALA A 383 32.22 -22.49 -9.81
C ALA A 383 31.01 -23.41 -9.66
N GLU A 384 30.67 -24.17 -10.70
CA GLU A 384 29.55 -25.12 -10.67
C GLU A 384 29.75 -26.21 -9.60
N ARG A 385 31.00 -26.68 -9.42
CA ARG A 385 31.35 -27.67 -8.40
C ARG A 385 31.16 -27.11 -6.99
N PHE A 386 31.60 -25.88 -6.74
CA PHE A 386 31.43 -25.22 -5.45
C PHE A 386 29.96 -24.86 -5.20
N GLN A 387 29.22 -24.43 -6.21
CA GLN A 387 27.78 -24.17 -6.14
C GLN A 387 27.02 -25.44 -5.71
N LYS A 388 27.26 -26.59 -6.38
CA LYS A 388 26.65 -27.88 -6.03
C LYS A 388 26.95 -28.30 -4.59
N ARG A 389 28.17 -28.07 -4.13
CA ARG A 389 28.57 -28.37 -2.75
C ARG A 389 27.88 -27.47 -1.73
N ALA A 390 27.74 -26.18 -2.04
CA ALA A 390 27.02 -25.23 -1.19
C ALA A 390 25.53 -25.60 -1.08
N VAL A 391 24.89 -25.89 -2.22
CA VAL A 391 23.50 -26.41 -2.26
C VAL A 391 23.38 -27.65 -1.38
N THR A 392 24.27 -28.62 -1.53
CA THR A 392 24.24 -29.86 -0.74
C THR A 392 24.38 -29.59 0.76
N PHE A 393 25.33 -28.73 1.14
CA PHE A 393 25.60 -28.39 2.53
C PHE A 393 24.37 -27.73 3.19
N TYR A 394 23.85 -26.66 2.59
CA TYR A 394 22.73 -25.92 3.18
C TYR A 394 21.41 -26.66 3.08
N TRP A 395 21.24 -27.54 2.08
CA TRP A 395 20.06 -28.40 2.02
C TRP A 395 20.05 -29.40 3.17
N GLN A 396 21.20 -30.04 3.47
CA GLN A 396 21.29 -30.94 4.62
C GLN A 396 20.95 -30.22 5.93
N GLU A 397 21.42 -28.98 6.11
CA GLU A 397 21.07 -28.20 7.30
C GLU A 397 19.59 -27.80 7.37
N ALA A 398 19.00 -27.43 6.23
CA ALA A 398 17.59 -27.06 6.12
C ALA A 398 16.66 -28.28 6.20
N GLU A 399 17.11 -29.46 5.78
CA GLU A 399 16.36 -30.70 5.85
C GLU A 399 16.29 -31.25 7.27
N LEU A 400 17.42 -31.21 7.99
CA LEU A 400 17.54 -31.70 9.37
C LEU A 400 16.88 -30.79 10.41
N ALA A 401 16.60 -29.52 10.05
CA ALA A 401 16.08 -28.54 10.98
C ALA A 401 14.66 -28.12 10.61
N ASP A 402 13.72 -28.24 11.57
CA ASP A 402 12.37 -27.67 11.45
C ASP A 402 12.39 -26.16 11.79
N GLN A 403 13.28 -25.40 11.12
CA GLN A 403 13.55 -23.99 11.44
C GLN A 403 13.29 -23.07 10.23
N PRO A 404 12.34 -22.12 10.33
CA PRO A 404 11.96 -21.22 9.24
C PRO A 404 13.11 -20.41 8.65
N ALA A 405 14.04 -19.96 9.51
CA ALA A 405 15.20 -19.18 9.10
C ALA A 405 16.10 -19.93 8.12
N LYS A 406 16.23 -21.26 8.26
CA LYS A 406 17.11 -22.07 7.41
C LYS A 406 16.50 -22.31 6.03
N TRP A 407 15.19 -22.56 5.94
CA TRP A 407 14.51 -22.67 4.64
C TRP A 407 14.53 -21.35 3.88
N LEU A 408 14.20 -20.23 4.52
CA LEU A 408 14.25 -18.91 3.88
C LEU A 408 15.65 -18.57 3.38
N ARG A 409 16.69 -18.86 4.18
CA ARG A 409 18.07 -18.68 3.78
C ARG A 409 18.41 -19.54 2.57
N PHE A 410 17.99 -20.81 2.56
CA PHE A 410 18.21 -21.71 1.43
C PHE A 410 17.56 -21.17 0.15
N VAL A 411 16.28 -20.77 0.21
CA VAL A 411 15.56 -20.18 -0.93
C VAL A 411 16.27 -18.93 -1.44
N ARG A 412 16.71 -18.04 -0.53
CA ARG A 412 17.41 -16.81 -0.87
C ARG A 412 18.75 -17.07 -1.56
N TRP A 413 19.53 -18.03 -1.05
CA TRP A 413 20.87 -18.31 -1.55
C TRP A 413 20.89 -19.19 -2.79
N PHE A 414 19.87 -20.03 -2.98
CA PHE A 414 19.80 -21.02 -4.06
C PHE A 414 18.45 -21.01 -4.79
N PRO A 415 17.93 -19.86 -5.27
CA PRO A 415 16.59 -19.80 -5.85
C PRO A 415 16.36 -20.76 -7.02
N GLU A 416 17.42 -21.13 -7.74
CA GLU A 416 17.40 -22.05 -8.89
C GLU A 416 17.62 -23.53 -8.51
N ALA A 417 17.97 -23.83 -7.26
CA ALA A 417 18.10 -25.21 -6.81
C ALA A 417 16.74 -25.91 -6.80
N ARG A 418 16.73 -27.18 -7.19
CA ARG A 418 15.51 -28.00 -7.24
C ARG A 418 14.81 -28.05 -5.88
N GLU A 419 15.61 -28.07 -4.81
CA GLU A 419 15.20 -28.16 -3.42
C GLU A 419 14.57 -26.85 -2.89
N SER A 420 14.74 -25.71 -3.57
CA SER A 420 14.25 -24.42 -3.08
C SER A 420 12.74 -24.32 -3.05
N ARG A 421 12.07 -24.96 -4.01
CA ARG A 421 10.61 -25.09 -3.98
C ARG A 421 10.14 -25.85 -2.74
N GLU A 422 10.86 -26.90 -2.35
CA GLU A 422 10.52 -27.68 -1.15
C GLU A 422 10.80 -26.88 0.12
N ALA A 423 11.91 -26.12 0.18
CA ALA A 423 12.20 -25.23 1.31
C ALA A 423 11.11 -24.16 1.48
N GLU A 424 10.68 -23.52 0.40
CA GLU A 424 9.60 -22.53 0.40
C GLU A 424 8.28 -23.15 0.88
N GLU A 425 7.91 -24.32 0.35
CA GLU A 425 6.70 -25.03 0.75
C GLU A 425 6.71 -25.38 2.26
N ARG A 426 7.85 -25.81 2.81
CA ARG A 426 8.01 -26.07 4.25
C ARG A 426 7.92 -24.80 5.10
N PHE A 427 8.51 -23.69 4.65
CA PHE A 427 8.40 -22.41 5.34
C PHE A 427 6.95 -21.91 5.39
N LEU A 428 6.24 -21.96 4.26
CA LEU A 428 4.83 -21.55 4.19
C LEU A 428 3.94 -22.43 5.05
N ALA A 429 4.19 -23.74 5.07
CA ALA A 429 3.51 -24.69 5.94
C ALA A 429 3.75 -24.38 7.43
N PHE A 430 4.99 -24.07 7.82
CA PHE A 430 5.32 -23.66 9.18
C PHE A 430 4.55 -22.40 9.60
N VAL A 431 4.56 -21.34 8.76
CA VAL A 431 3.83 -20.09 9.02
C VAL A 431 2.33 -20.35 9.16
N GLU A 432 1.79 -21.21 8.29
CA GLU A 432 0.38 -21.60 8.34
C GLU A 432 0.02 -22.31 9.65
N LEU A 433 0.86 -23.23 10.13
CA LEU A 433 0.64 -23.93 11.39
C LEU A 433 0.72 -23.00 12.60
N GLN A 434 1.65 -22.03 12.61
CA GLN A 434 1.73 -21.02 13.67
C GLN A 434 0.51 -20.10 13.71
N ARG A 435 -0.19 -19.96 12.58
CA ARG A 435 -1.36 -19.08 12.42
C ARG A 435 -2.67 -19.85 12.28
N LYS A 436 -2.70 -21.15 12.56
CA LYS A 436 -3.89 -21.99 12.34
C LYS A 436 -5.13 -21.49 13.11
N ASP A 437 -4.94 -20.85 14.26
CA ASP A 437 -6.01 -20.27 15.07
C ASP A 437 -6.34 -18.81 14.69
N ALA A 438 -5.47 -18.12 13.94
CA ALA A 438 -5.66 -16.73 13.53
C ALA A 438 -6.80 -16.54 12.52
N PHE A 439 -7.28 -17.64 11.95
CA PHE A 439 -8.34 -17.67 10.94
C PHE A 439 -9.76 -17.70 11.54
N GLY A 440 -9.89 -17.58 12.86
CA GLY A 440 -11.18 -17.59 13.57
C GLY A 440 -11.84 -18.97 13.63
N MET A 441 -11.14 -20.01 13.18
CA MET A 441 -11.53 -21.42 13.25
C MET A 441 -10.41 -22.23 13.91
N ARG A 442 -10.79 -23.13 14.82
CA ARG A 442 -9.91 -24.07 15.50
C ARG A 442 -10.29 -25.47 15.06
N ALA A 443 -9.32 -26.20 14.51
CA ALA A 443 -9.48 -27.59 14.10
C ALA A 443 -8.80 -28.51 15.10
N ALA A 444 -9.52 -29.52 15.59
CA ALA A 444 -9.01 -30.55 16.47
C ALA A 444 -9.20 -31.92 15.83
N ILE A 445 -8.13 -32.71 15.75
CA ILE A 445 -8.23 -34.12 15.35
C ILE A 445 -8.79 -34.88 16.55
N THR A 446 -10.01 -35.40 16.43
CA THR A 446 -10.71 -36.13 17.50
C THR A 446 -10.47 -37.63 17.45
N ARG A 447 -10.16 -38.18 16.25
CA ARG A 447 -9.87 -39.59 16.05
C ARG A 447 -9.01 -39.81 14.81
N THR A 448 -8.14 -40.83 14.88
CA THR A 448 -7.31 -41.26 13.75
C THR A 448 -7.48 -42.77 13.56
N ILE A 449 -7.94 -43.21 12.38
CA ILE A 449 -8.10 -44.64 12.06
C ILE A 449 -7.09 -45.02 10.99
N ARG A 450 -6.30 -46.07 11.25
CA ARG A 450 -5.41 -46.64 10.24
C ARG A 450 -6.16 -47.68 9.40
N GLN A 451 -6.18 -47.45 8.09
CA GLN A 451 -6.73 -48.38 7.12
C GLN A 451 -5.76 -49.53 6.84
N ALA A 452 -6.28 -50.66 6.35
CA ALA A 452 -5.48 -51.86 6.05
C ALA A 452 -4.36 -51.61 5.03
N ASN A 453 -4.54 -50.61 4.15
CA ASN A 453 -3.56 -50.19 3.15
C ASN A 453 -2.51 -49.20 3.70
N GLY A 454 -2.56 -48.84 4.99
CA GLY A 454 -1.65 -47.91 5.66
C GLY A 454 -2.08 -46.44 5.65
N ASP A 455 -3.15 -46.07 4.94
CA ASP A 455 -3.71 -44.71 4.95
C ASP A 455 -4.33 -44.37 6.32
N LEU A 456 -4.46 -43.09 6.62
CA LEU A 456 -5.03 -42.57 7.86
C LEU A 456 -6.31 -41.78 7.60
N ASP A 457 -7.39 -42.13 8.28
CA ASP A 457 -8.61 -41.32 8.35
C ASP A 457 -8.57 -40.45 9.60
N LEU A 458 -8.49 -39.14 9.40
CA LEU A 458 -8.48 -38.12 10.44
C LEU A 458 -9.89 -37.58 10.62
N TYR A 459 -10.50 -37.83 11.77
CA TYR A 459 -11.77 -37.25 12.18
C TYR A 459 -11.46 -35.90 12.82
N ILE A 460 -12.02 -34.84 12.24
CA ILE A 460 -11.69 -33.46 12.56
C ILE A 460 -12.95 -32.74 12.98
N GLU A 461 -12.88 -32.11 14.15
CA GLU A 461 -13.89 -31.19 14.64
C GLU A 461 -13.40 -29.76 14.42
N VAL A 462 -14.22 -28.93 13.79
CA VAL A 462 -13.92 -27.51 13.57
C VAL A 462 -14.86 -26.66 14.40
N ARG A 463 -14.29 -25.76 15.18
CA ARG A 463 -15.03 -24.78 16.00
C ARG A 463 -14.62 -23.37 15.64
N ASP A 464 -15.53 -22.42 15.71
CA ASP A 464 -15.21 -21.01 15.55
C ASP A 464 -14.63 -20.41 16.85
N ALA A 465 -14.32 -19.11 16.84
CA ALA A 465 -13.83 -18.39 18.00
C ALA A 465 -14.80 -18.39 19.21
N SER A 466 -16.11 -18.56 18.98
CA SER A 466 -17.11 -18.68 20.06
C SER A 466 -17.20 -20.09 20.65
N GLY A 467 -16.51 -21.06 20.03
CA GLY A 467 -16.58 -22.47 20.38
C GLY A 467 -17.72 -23.22 19.69
N ALA A 468 -18.51 -22.57 18.84
CA ALA A 468 -19.57 -23.22 18.07
C ALA A 468 -18.98 -24.09 16.96
N ARG A 469 -19.59 -25.26 16.69
CA ARG A 469 -19.15 -26.15 15.61
C ARG A 469 -19.44 -25.52 14.24
N VAL A 470 -18.47 -25.58 13.34
CA VAL A 470 -18.58 -25.02 11.98
C VAL A 470 -18.90 -26.12 10.98
N SER A 471 -20.07 -26.05 10.36
CA SER A 471 -20.50 -26.93 9.26
C SER A 471 -20.34 -26.28 7.89
N GLY A 472 -20.50 -27.06 6.81
CA GLY A 472 -20.47 -26.56 5.43
C GLY A 472 -19.08 -26.29 4.85
N LEU A 473 -18.00 -26.68 5.54
CA LEU A 473 -16.65 -26.54 4.99
C LEU A 473 -16.38 -27.63 3.95
N THR A 474 -15.77 -27.24 2.84
CA THR A 474 -15.36 -28.16 1.77
C THR A 474 -13.92 -28.64 1.99
N ARG A 475 -13.49 -29.64 1.22
CA ARG A 475 -12.11 -30.16 1.20
C ARG A 475 -11.05 -29.05 1.17
N ASP A 476 -11.32 -27.97 0.44
CA ASP A 476 -10.37 -26.88 0.23
C ASP A 476 -10.08 -26.04 1.47
N ALA A 477 -11.01 -26.04 2.43
CA ALA A 477 -10.80 -25.39 3.72
C ALA A 477 -9.73 -26.10 4.56
N PHE A 478 -9.45 -27.38 4.30
CA PHE A 478 -8.55 -28.21 5.11
C PHE A 478 -7.16 -28.32 4.50
N ARG A 479 -6.16 -28.25 5.38
CA ARG A 479 -4.75 -28.51 5.08
C ARG A 479 -4.19 -29.43 6.15
N VAL A 480 -3.63 -30.57 5.74
CA VAL A 480 -3.06 -31.57 6.64
C VAL A 480 -1.54 -31.56 6.53
N PHE A 481 -0.88 -31.61 7.67
CA PHE A 481 0.56 -31.54 7.78
C PHE A 481 1.08 -32.69 8.65
N PHE A 482 2.25 -33.22 8.31
CA PHE A 482 3.08 -34.06 9.18
C PHE A 482 4.37 -33.29 9.47
N GLY A 483 4.51 -32.74 10.67
CA GLY A 483 5.51 -31.68 10.92
C GLY A 483 5.25 -30.45 10.03
N SER A 484 6.29 -29.91 9.38
CA SER A 484 6.18 -28.85 8.36
C SER A 484 5.85 -29.35 6.94
N ARG A 485 5.56 -30.65 6.75
CA ARG A 485 5.26 -31.21 5.43
C ARG A 485 3.76 -31.28 5.20
N LYS A 486 3.26 -30.48 4.25
CA LYS A 486 1.89 -30.58 3.76
C LYS A 486 1.69 -31.88 2.98
N VAL A 487 0.62 -32.59 3.26
CA VAL A 487 0.21 -33.79 2.51
C VAL A 487 -1.09 -33.58 1.76
N GLU A 488 -1.28 -34.36 0.71
CA GLU A 488 -2.52 -34.34 -0.05
C GLU A 488 -3.64 -35.09 0.67
N ILE A 489 -4.83 -34.50 0.65
CA ILE A 489 -6.07 -35.13 1.10
C ILE A 489 -6.56 -36.07 -0.01
N LEU A 490 -6.47 -37.38 0.22
CA LEU A 490 -6.88 -38.41 -0.74
C LEU A 490 -8.41 -38.50 -0.86
N GLN A 491 -9.11 -38.43 0.27
CA GLN A 491 -10.56 -38.45 0.36
C GLN A 491 -11.01 -37.49 1.46
N PHE A 492 -12.14 -36.85 1.24
CA PHE A 492 -12.75 -35.92 2.19
C PHE A 492 -14.21 -36.33 2.34
N TRP A 493 -14.70 -36.30 3.58
CA TRP A 493 -16.13 -36.46 3.87
C TRP A 493 -16.61 -35.28 4.69
N GLY A 494 -17.45 -34.47 4.05
CA GLY A 494 -18.15 -33.35 4.68
C GLY A 494 -19.30 -33.76 5.59
N PHE A 495 -20.05 -32.77 6.06
CA PHE A 495 -21.26 -32.98 6.87
C PHE A 495 -22.41 -33.61 6.07
N GLU A 496 -22.52 -33.26 4.79
CA GLU A 496 -23.62 -33.67 3.90
C GLU A 496 -23.33 -34.97 3.15
N GLU A 497 -22.11 -35.51 3.28
CA GLU A 497 -21.74 -36.76 2.61
C GLU A 497 -22.14 -37.98 3.45
N GLU A 498 -22.96 -38.85 2.86
CA GLU A 498 -23.37 -40.11 3.47
C GLU A 498 -22.15 -41.00 3.76
N ARG A 499 -22.01 -41.35 5.04
CA ARG A 499 -20.97 -42.27 5.53
C ARG A 499 -21.64 -43.50 6.14
N PRO A 500 -21.20 -44.73 5.79
CA PRO A 500 -21.71 -45.92 6.42
C PRO A 500 -21.46 -45.88 7.93
N LEU A 501 -22.52 -46.02 8.71
CA LEU A 501 -22.48 -46.08 10.17
C LEU A 501 -23.21 -47.35 10.60
N ASP A 502 -22.52 -48.19 11.36
CA ASP A 502 -23.10 -49.40 11.91
C ASP A 502 -23.10 -49.32 13.43
N ILE A 503 -24.29 -49.37 14.03
CA ILE A 503 -24.48 -49.30 15.48
C ILE A 503 -25.08 -50.63 15.96
N VAL A 504 -24.46 -51.25 16.96
CA VAL A 504 -25.07 -52.36 17.70
C VAL A 504 -25.40 -51.89 19.11
N PHE A 505 -26.67 -52.00 19.48
CA PHE A 505 -27.13 -51.80 20.85
C PHE A 505 -26.98 -53.10 21.62
N ALA A 506 -26.17 -53.09 22.67
CA ALA A 506 -26.04 -54.18 23.64
C ALA A 506 -26.78 -53.76 24.92
N ILE A 507 -27.97 -54.33 25.15
CA ILE A 507 -28.90 -53.90 26.20
C ILE A 507 -28.98 -54.96 27.29
N ASP A 508 -28.71 -54.54 28.51
CA ASP A 508 -28.91 -55.34 29.71
C ASP A 508 -30.41 -55.55 29.97
N MET A 509 -30.81 -56.82 30.14
CA MET A 509 -32.18 -57.22 30.41
C MET A 509 -32.31 -57.94 31.76
N SER A 510 -31.35 -57.75 32.66
CA SER A 510 -31.32 -58.26 34.03
C SER A 510 -32.57 -57.94 34.84
N GLY A 511 -32.77 -58.66 35.94
CA GLY A 511 -33.85 -58.38 36.90
C GLY A 511 -33.73 -56.98 37.52
N SER A 512 -32.52 -56.45 37.67
CA SER A 512 -32.25 -55.11 38.20
C SER A 512 -32.71 -54.00 37.24
N MET A 513 -32.56 -54.19 35.93
CA MET A 513 -33.07 -53.28 34.89
C MET A 513 -34.61 -53.26 34.76
N SER A 514 -35.36 -53.94 35.64
CA SER A 514 -36.81 -54.14 35.49
C SER A 514 -37.63 -52.84 35.46
N THR A 515 -37.16 -51.78 36.13
CA THR A 515 -37.79 -50.45 36.16
C THR A 515 -37.44 -49.59 34.95
N GLU A 516 -36.28 -49.84 34.33
CA GLU A 516 -35.65 -49.08 33.25
C GLU A 516 -36.05 -49.58 31.86
N ARG A 517 -36.46 -50.85 31.73
CA ARG A 517 -36.73 -51.53 30.46
C ARG A 517 -37.62 -50.75 29.51
N GLU A 518 -38.74 -50.23 30.00
CA GLU A 518 -39.69 -49.51 29.15
C GLU A 518 -39.15 -48.15 28.72
N ALA A 519 -38.42 -47.47 29.61
CA ALA A 519 -37.74 -46.20 29.31
C ALA A 519 -36.64 -46.37 28.25
N VAL A 520 -35.78 -47.38 28.41
CA VAL A 520 -34.73 -47.74 27.45
C VAL A 520 -35.33 -48.12 26.10
N ARG A 521 -36.39 -48.94 26.10
CA ARG A 521 -37.09 -49.36 24.88
C ARG A 521 -37.65 -48.16 24.10
N MET A 522 -38.31 -47.24 24.80
CA MET A 522 -38.84 -46.02 24.18
C MET A 522 -37.72 -45.09 23.66
N ALA A 523 -36.65 -44.91 24.42
CA ALA A 523 -35.54 -44.04 24.03
C ALA A 523 -34.76 -44.57 22.82
N VAL A 524 -34.47 -45.87 22.78
CA VAL A 524 -33.78 -46.52 21.65
C VAL A 524 -34.66 -46.52 20.39
N ALA A 525 -35.97 -46.72 20.53
CA ALA A 525 -36.91 -46.61 19.42
C ALA A 525 -36.99 -45.16 18.87
N HIS A 526 -37.00 -44.16 19.76
CA HIS A 526 -36.97 -42.74 19.39
C HIS A 526 -35.65 -42.34 18.70
N PHE A 527 -34.52 -42.87 19.17
CA PHE A 527 -33.23 -42.65 18.53
C PHE A 527 -33.18 -43.25 17.12
N ALA A 528 -33.69 -44.47 16.94
CA ALA A 528 -33.74 -45.14 15.64
C ALA A 528 -34.58 -44.36 14.61
N SER A 529 -35.69 -43.74 15.03
CA SER A 529 -36.50 -42.89 14.13
C SER A 529 -35.83 -41.54 13.83
N THR A 530 -35.07 -40.99 14.78
CA THR A 530 -34.35 -39.70 14.62
C THR A 530 -33.20 -39.80 13.62
N LEU A 531 -32.50 -40.94 13.56
CA LEU A 531 -31.42 -41.15 12.59
C LEU A 531 -31.94 -41.17 11.14
N ASN A 532 -33.12 -41.74 10.91
CA ASN A 532 -33.78 -41.72 9.59
C ASN A 532 -34.16 -40.28 9.16
N TYR A 533 -34.67 -39.47 10.08
CA TYR A 533 -35.11 -38.09 9.77
C TYR A 533 -33.95 -37.14 9.43
N ARG A 534 -32.74 -37.41 9.93
CA ARG A 534 -31.56 -36.55 9.73
C ARG A 534 -30.66 -36.97 8.56
N GLY A 535 -31.13 -37.82 7.65
CA GLY A 535 -30.43 -38.12 6.40
C GLY A 535 -29.14 -38.94 6.55
N ARG A 536 -29.05 -39.81 7.55
CA ARG A 536 -27.91 -40.75 7.68
C ARG A 536 -28.36 -42.20 7.52
N SER A 537 -27.82 -42.86 6.50
CA SER A 537 -27.93 -44.30 6.27
C SER A 537 -27.18 -45.11 7.35
N ALA A 538 -27.82 -45.34 8.50
CA ALA A 538 -27.28 -46.18 9.57
C ALA A 538 -27.87 -47.59 9.54
N ARG A 539 -27.05 -48.63 9.80
CA ARG A 539 -27.56 -49.97 10.08
C ARG A 539 -27.56 -50.21 11.59
N LEU A 540 -28.71 -50.59 12.12
CA LEU A 540 -28.91 -50.80 13.55
C LEU A 540 -29.03 -52.28 13.84
N GLY A 541 -28.20 -52.78 14.75
CA GLY A 541 -28.25 -54.13 15.30
C GLY A 541 -28.64 -54.10 16.77
N LEU A 542 -29.20 -55.19 17.26
CA LEU A 542 -29.64 -55.36 18.65
C LEU A 542 -29.03 -56.63 19.21
N LEU A 543 -28.52 -56.55 20.43
CA LEU A 543 -28.06 -57.65 21.25
C LEU A 543 -28.60 -57.44 22.66
N THR A 544 -29.24 -58.44 23.25
CA THR A 544 -29.62 -58.42 24.67
C THR A 544 -28.72 -59.36 25.47
N PHE A 545 -28.49 -59.07 26.75
CA PHE A 545 -27.70 -59.94 27.61
C PHE A 545 -28.23 -59.94 29.05
N THR A 546 -27.93 -61.04 29.72
CA THR A 546 -27.91 -61.18 31.18
C THR A 546 -26.59 -61.88 31.58
N GLU A 547 -26.62 -62.93 32.42
CA GLU A 547 -25.48 -63.81 32.73
C GLU A 547 -24.85 -64.44 31.44
N GLN A 548 -25.58 -64.39 30.33
CA GLN A 548 -25.15 -64.79 28.99
C GLN A 548 -25.76 -63.89 27.91
N VAL A 549 -25.16 -63.88 26.71
CA VAL A 549 -25.71 -63.22 25.53
C VAL A 549 -26.98 -63.94 25.08
N MET A 550 -28.06 -63.17 24.86
CA MET A 550 -29.37 -63.68 24.47
C MET A 550 -29.72 -63.31 23.02
N ASP A 551 -30.76 -62.51 22.79
CA ASP A 551 -31.26 -62.22 21.45
C ASP A 551 -30.21 -61.48 20.63
N VAL A 552 -29.78 -62.05 19.50
CA VAL A 552 -28.78 -61.44 18.61
C VAL A 552 -29.39 -61.14 17.24
N HIS A 553 -29.54 -59.86 16.92
CA HIS A 553 -30.03 -59.35 15.66
C HIS A 553 -28.96 -58.50 14.95
N ARG A 554 -28.45 -59.00 13.83
CA ARG A 554 -27.41 -58.32 13.05
C ARG A 554 -27.88 -56.97 12.49
N PRO A 555 -26.96 -56.01 12.26
CA PRO A 555 -27.30 -54.68 11.75
C PRO A 555 -28.14 -54.68 10.46
N SER A 556 -29.27 -53.99 10.49
CA SER A 556 -30.17 -53.80 9.35
C SER A 556 -30.37 -52.31 9.07
N SER A 557 -30.46 -51.92 7.79
CA SER A 557 -30.82 -50.56 7.37
C SER A 557 -32.32 -50.26 7.47
N LYS A 558 -33.16 -51.26 7.81
CA LYS A 558 -34.61 -51.11 7.96
C LYS A 558 -34.93 -50.73 9.41
N SER A 559 -35.10 -49.43 9.67
CA SER A 559 -35.51 -48.89 10.99
C SER A 559 -36.73 -49.61 11.57
N ASP A 560 -37.74 -49.90 10.76
CA ASP A 560 -38.97 -50.55 11.22
C ASP A 560 -38.73 -51.99 11.66
N GLN A 561 -37.73 -52.66 11.06
CA GLN A 561 -37.33 -54.00 11.47
C GLN A 561 -36.65 -53.94 12.84
N PHE A 562 -35.78 -52.96 13.06
CA PHE A 562 -35.14 -52.74 14.34
C PHE A 562 -36.14 -52.37 15.45
N ILE A 563 -37.09 -51.48 15.16
CA ILE A 563 -38.16 -51.11 16.09
C ILE A 563 -39.03 -52.33 16.46
N ARG A 564 -39.31 -53.21 15.49
CA ARG A 564 -40.01 -54.48 15.77
C ARG A 564 -39.23 -55.40 16.70
N TRP A 565 -37.91 -55.54 16.52
CA TRP A 565 -37.08 -56.31 17.44
C TRP A 565 -37.17 -55.75 18.87
N MET A 566 -37.09 -54.42 19.02
CA MET A 566 -37.24 -53.74 20.31
C MET A 566 -38.63 -53.95 20.94
N GLN A 567 -39.71 -53.97 20.14
CA GLN A 567 -41.07 -54.21 20.62
C GLN A 567 -41.34 -55.67 21.01
N GLN A 568 -40.56 -56.61 20.47
CA GLN A 568 -40.68 -58.05 20.71
C GLN A 568 -39.87 -58.53 21.92
N LEU A 569 -39.09 -57.66 22.55
CA LEU A 569 -38.36 -57.96 23.78
C LEU A 569 -39.36 -58.30 24.90
N SER A 570 -39.57 -59.58 25.17
CA SER A 570 -40.38 -60.05 26.30
C SER A 570 -39.59 -59.95 27.61
N SER A 571 -40.29 -59.63 28.71
CA SER A 571 -39.72 -59.66 30.07
C SER A 571 -39.26 -61.08 30.42
N ALA A 572 -37.96 -61.36 30.35
CA ALA A 572 -37.45 -62.69 30.62
C ALA A 572 -36.84 -62.80 32.02
N THR A 573 -37.41 -63.75 32.77
CA THR A 573 -36.83 -64.67 33.75
C THR A 573 -35.70 -64.18 34.65
N GLY A 574 -35.96 -64.22 35.97
CA GLY A 574 -34.95 -64.00 37.00
C GLY A 574 -33.71 -64.88 36.80
N GLY A 575 -32.56 -64.22 36.76
CA GLY A 575 -31.21 -64.76 36.86
C GLY A 575 -30.55 -64.18 38.12
N GLY A 576 -29.52 -64.85 38.62
CA GLY A 576 -28.84 -64.49 39.87
C GLY A 576 -27.91 -63.29 39.71
N ASP A 577 -27.17 -62.99 40.77
CA ASP A 577 -26.29 -61.83 40.84
C ASP A 577 -25.11 -61.96 39.82
N GLY A 578 -25.09 -61.09 38.79
CA GLY A 578 -23.93 -60.79 37.93
C GLY A 578 -24.06 -60.95 36.40
N GLU A 579 -23.98 -59.84 35.64
CA GLU A 579 -24.20 -59.80 34.17
C GLU A 579 -22.93 -59.88 33.27
N ASP A 580 -22.96 -60.62 32.14
CA ASP A 580 -21.79 -60.83 31.24
C ASP A 580 -21.65 -59.74 30.16
N GLY A 581 -21.45 -58.49 30.59
CA GLY A 581 -21.23 -57.36 29.69
C GLY A 581 -19.99 -57.50 28.79
N VAL A 582 -19.01 -58.29 29.20
CA VAL A 582 -17.80 -58.58 28.40
C VAL A 582 -18.11 -59.48 27.21
N ALA A 583 -18.91 -60.54 27.40
CA ALA A 583 -19.38 -61.36 26.29
C ALA A 583 -20.22 -60.55 25.29
N ALA A 584 -21.07 -59.64 25.79
CA ALA A 584 -21.89 -58.76 24.98
C ALA A 584 -21.04 -57.84 24.07
N LEU A 585 -20.01 -57.19 24.62
CA LEU A 585 -19.09 -56.35 23.83
C LEU A 585 -18.34 -57.12 22.75
N LEU A 586 -17.88 -58.35 23.05
CA LEU A 586 -17.18 -59.20 22.09
C LEU A 586 -18.09 -59.72 20.97
N GLU A 587 -19.33 -60.10 21.29
CA GLU A 587 -20.32 -60.50 20.30
C GLU A 587 -20.73 -59.31 19.43
N ALA A 588 -21.00 -58.14 20.03
CA ALA A 588 -21.29 -56.91 19.28
C ALA A 588 -20.14 -56.54 18.32
N GLY A 589 -18.89 -56.67 18.77
CA GLY A 589 -17.71 -56.51 17.91
C GLY A 589 -17.67 -57.51 16.75
N THR A 590 -18.14 -58.74 16.97
CA THR A 590 -18.25 -59.78 15.93
C THR A 590 -19.37 -59.45 14.92
N MET A 591 -20.51 -58.95 15.39
CA MET A 591 -21.62 -58.49 14.54
C MET A 591 -21.21 -57.34 13.60
N LEU A 592 -20.25 -56.52 14.02
CA LEU A 592 -19.73 -55.38 13.26
C LEU A 592 -18.54 -55.74 12.36
N GLN A 593 -18.10 -57.00 12.32
CA GLN A 593 -17.05 -57.43 11.40
C GLN A 593 -17.51 -57.29 9.94
N GLY A 594 -16.69 -56.64 9.12
CA GLY A 594 -17.01 -56.38 7.70
C GLY A 594 -17.86 -55.14 7.43
N ALA A 595 -18.23 -54.38 8.47
CA ALA A 595 -18.78 -53.04 8.34
C ALA A 595 -17.85 -52.12 7.52
N LYS A 596 -18.42 -51.36 6.58
CA LYS A 596 -17.69 -50.52 5.61
C LYS A 596 -17.35 -49.11 6.11
N GLY A 597 -17.83 -48.72 7.29
CA GLY A 597 -17.58 -47.41 7.88
C GLY A 597 -17.44 -47.46 9.39
N GLU A 598 -17.90 -46.43 10.10
CA GLU A 598 -17.71 -46.33 11.55
C GLU A 598 -18.50 -47.44 12.27
N ARG A 599 -17.83 -48.14 13.18
CA ARG A 599 -18.36 -49.27 13.94
C ARG A 599 -18.58 -48.86 15.38
N VAL A 600 -19.83 -48.82 15.79
CA VAL A 600 -20.23 -48.29 17.09
C VAL A 600 -20.96 -49.38 17.88
N VAL A 601 -20.59 -49.53 19.15
CA VAL A 601 -21.34 -50.34 20.10
C VAL A 601 -21.88 -49.41 21.17
N VAL A 602 -23.19 -49.47 21.44
CA VAL A 602 -23.83 -48.78 22.54
C VAL A 602 -24.21 -49.81 23.59
N LEU A 603 -23.45 -49.90 24.69
CA LEU A 603 -23.75 -50.76 25.82
C LEU A 603 -24.61 -50.00 26.82
N MET A 604 -25.71 -50.59 27.27
CA MET A 604 -26.62 -50.01 28.27
C MET A 604 -26.77 -50.99 29.43
N THR A 605 -26.35 -50.60 30.65
CA THR A 605 -26.36 -51.48 31.84
C THR A 605 -26.40 -50.67 33.13
N ASP A 606 -26.93 -51.26 34.19
CA ASP A 606 -26.92 -50.78 35.57
C ASP A 606 -25.89 -51.49 36.47
N GLU A 607 -25.05 -52.37 35.90
CA GLU A 607 -24.04 -53.13 36.61
C GLU A 607 -22.60 -52.90 36.07
N PRO A 608 -21.56 -53.17 36.88
CA PRO A 608 -20.17 -53.15 36.40
C PRO A 608 -19.88 -54.27 35.38
N LEU A 609 -18.83 -54.12 34.55
CA LEU A 609 -18.43 -55.16 33.59
C LEU A 609 -17.95 -56.43 34.29
N GLN A 610 -18.68 -57.53 34.10
CA GLN A 610 -18.30 -58.83 34.64
C GLN A 610 -17.88 -59.81 33.56
N ILE A 611 -17.06 -60.79 33.94
CA ILE A 611 -16.69 -61.93 33.09
C ILE A 611 -17.34 -63.20 33.63
N ASN A 612 -18.37 -63.66 32.93
CA ASN A 612 -18.98 -64.97 33.19
C ASN A 612 -18.53 -66.00 32.15
N THR A 613 -19.18 -67.16 32.14
CA THR A 613 -18.74 -68.32 31.33
C THR A 613 -18.57 -67.99 29.84
N GLY A 614 -19.42 -67.13 29.27
CA GLY A 614 -19.34 -66.71 27.87
C GLY A 614 -18.15 -65.80 27.56
N GLY A 615 -17.88 -64.82 28.43
CA GLY A 615 -16.72 -63.93 28.33
C GLY A 615 -15.40 -64.64 28.58
N HIS A 616 -15.38 -65.59 29.53
CA HIS A 616 -14.21 -66.36 29.94
C HIS A 616 -13.70 -67.28 28.81
N ASP A 617 -14.60 -67.99 28.12
CA ASP A 617 -14.23 -68.90 27.01
C ASP A 617 -13.62 -68.14 25.81
N ARG A 618 -14.07 -66.90 25.58
CA ARG A 618 -13.62 -66.04 24.47
C ARG A 618 -12.37 -65.23 24.80
N LEU A 619 -12.22 -64.76 26.05
CA LEU A 619 -11.02 -64.07 26.51
C LEU A 619 -9.93 -65.03 27.03
N ARG A 620 -10.16 -66.35 27.11
CA ARG A 620 -9.20 -67.40 27.55
C ARG A 620 -8.18 -66.88 28.56
N THR A 621 -8.53 -66.78 29.84
CA THR A 621 -7.56 -66.47 30.91
C THR A 621 -7.38 -67.63 31.90
N HIS A 622 -6.32 -67.55 32.70
CA HIS A 622 -5.65 -68.67 33.36
C HIS A 622 -6.56 -69.51 34.27
N SER A 623 -6.47 -70.84 34.12
CA SER A 623 -7.11 -71.90 34.92
C SER A 623 -6.74 -71.94 36.41
N ASN A 624 -6.20 -70.85 36.98
CA ASN A 624 -5.57 -70.85 38.31
C ASN A 624 -6.19 -69.87 39.32
N SER A 625 -7.31 -69.20 39.00
CA SER A 625 -8.00 -68.40 40.02
C SER A 625 -8.54 -69.30 41.15
N PRO A 626 -8.42 -68.91 42.43
CA PRO A 626 -8.95 -69.69 43.56
C PRO A 626 -10.45 -69.99 43.42
N CYS A 627 -11.21 -69.10 42.77
CA CYS A 627 -12.64 -69.23 42.51
C CYS A 627 -12.95 -70.29 41.44
N ASN A 628 -12.17 -70.33 40.34
CA ASN A 628 -12.33 -71.36 39.30
C ASN A 628 -11.94 -72.74 39.80
N LYS A 629 -10.82 -72.85 40.55
CA LYS A 629 -10.46 -74.08 41.25
C LYS A 629 -11.57 -74.53 42.21
N GLY A 630 -12.17 -73.60 42.95
CA GLY A 630 -13.32 -73.87 43.84
C GLY A 630 -14.56 -74.41 43.11
N LYS A 631 -14.94 -73.80 41.98
CA LYS A 631 -16.07 -74.26 41.13
C LYS A 631 -15.81 -75.63 40.50
N GLU A 632 -14.60 -75.86 39.98
CA GLU A 632 -14.19 -77.17 39.43
C GLU A 632 -14.21 -78.29 40.48
N ILE A 633 -13.82 -77.98 41.72
CA ILE A 633 -13.83 -78.95 42.83
C ILE A 633 -15.26 -79.25 43.29
N LEU A 634 -16.13 -78.25 43.38
CA LEU A 634 -17.55 -78.48 43.64
C LEU A 634 -18.19 -79.35 42.56
N GLN A 635 -17.85 -79.10 41.29
CA GLN A 635 -18.34 -79.90 40.18
C GLN A 635 -17.80 -81.33 40.22
N CYS A 636 -16.50 -81.50 40.52
CA CYS A 636 -15.88 -82.81 40.72
C CYS A 636 -16.56 -83.59 41.86
N ARG A 637 -16.83 -82.93 43.00
CA ARG A 637 -17.50 -83.55 44.15
C ARG A 637 -18.96 -83.89 43.87
N ARG A 638 -19.71 -83.03 43.16
CA ARG A 638 -21.07 -83.35 42.70
C ARG A 638 -21.08 -84.64 41.88
N ASN A 639 -20.10 -84.81 41.00
CA ASN A 639 -19.94 -86.02 40.20
C ASN A 639 -19.54 -87.24 41.06
N CYS A 640 -18.73 -87.07 42.10
CA CYS A 640 -18.36 -88.14 43.03
C CYS A 640 -19.49 -88.59 43.96
N ARG A 641 -20.38 -87.68 44.39
CA ARG A 641 -21.52 -87.98 45.26
C ARG A 641 -22.57 -88.90 44.61
N ALA A 642 -22.47 -89.14 43.30
CA ALA A 642 -23.30 -90.09 42.57
C ALA A 642 -22.76 -91.54 42.57
N LEU A 643 -21.59 -91.80 43.17
CA LEU A 643 -20.93 -93.12 43.21
C LEU A 643 -21.24 -93.91 44.50
N ALA A 644 -21.06 -95.23 44.48
CA ALA A 644 -21.24 -96.09 45.67
C ALA A 644 -20.29 -95.69 46.82
N SER A 645 -20.70 -95.89 48.08
CA SER A 645 -20.09 -95.25 49.27
C SER A 645 -18.57 -95.43 49.43
N GLY A 646 -18.00 -96.55 48.99
CA GLY A 646 -16.54 -96.79 49.01
C GLY A 646 -15.77 -96.12 47.86
N GLU A 647 -16.41 -95.92 46.71
CA GLU A 647 -15.83 -95.28 45.52
C GLU A 647 -15.93 -93.75 45.59
N ALA A 648 -17.01 -93.24 46.19
CA ALA A 648 -17.21 -91.81 46.42
C ALA A 648 -16.07 -91.20 47.25
N VAL A 649 -15.61 -91.89 48.31
CA VAL A 649 -14.51 -91.43 49.17
C VAL A 649 -13.18 -91.32 48.40
N ASN A 650 -12.88 -92.30 47.56
CA ASN A 650 -11.67 -92.29 46.74
C ASN A 650 -11.74 -91.27 45.59
N CYS A 651 -12.94 -91.07 45.01
CA CYS A 651 -13.22 -90.04 44.02
C CYS A 651 -13.06 -88.63 44.60
N GLU A 652 -13.64 -88.37 45.78
CA GLU A 652 -13.51 -87.08 46.47
C GLU A 652 -12.05 -86.81 46.87
N ALA A 653 -11.31 -87.83 47.34
CA ALA A 653 -9.87 -87.71 47.59
C ALA A 653 -9.04 -87.47 46.31
N GLY A 654 -9.52 -87.96 45.15
CA GLY A 654 -8.97 -87.66 43.82
C GLY A 654 -9.22 -86.21 43.39
N CYS A 655 -10.42 -85.68 43.64
CA CYS A 655 -10.75 -84.27 43.41
C CYS A 655 -9.85 -83.35 44.25
N ILE A 656 -9.59 -83.70 45.51
CA ILE A 656 -8.73 -82.91 46.42
C ILE A 656 -7.27 -82.92 45.97
N ARG A 657 -6.74 -84.03 45.43
CA ARG A 657 -5.37 -84.09 44.92
C ARG A 657 -5.10 -83.14 43.75
N LYS A 658 -6.13 -82.72 43.02
CA LYS A 658 -6.01 -81.73 41.93
C LYS A 658 -5.69 -80.32 42.43
N LEU A 659 -5.79 -80.03 43.74
CA LEU A 659 -5.42 -78.74 44.35
C LEU A 659 -3.92 -78.47 44.40
N GLY A 660 -3.06 -79.49 44.26
CA GLY A 660 -1.60 -79.31 44.32
C GLY A 660 -1.12 -78.70 45.66
N GLY A 661 -0.10 -77.83 45.58
CA GLY A 661 0.60 -77.24 46.74
C GLY A 661 -0.22 -76.29 47.62
N ASP A 662 -1.46 -75.96 47.23
CA ASP A 662 -2.37 -75.06 47.97
C ASP A 662 -3.21 -75.82 49.01
N ALA A 663 -3.27 -77.15 48.95
CA ALA A 663 -4.04 -77.98 49.88
C ALA A 663 -3.61 -77.89 51.36
N PRO A 664 -2.30 -77.78 51.71
CA PRO A 664 -1.86 -77.77 53.10
C PRO A 664 -2.24 -76.50 53.87
N SER A 665 -2.36 -75.33 53.22
CA SER A 665 -2.72 -74.08 53.91
C SER A 665 -4.19 -74.07 54.32
N LEU A 666 -5.08 -74.57 53.46
CA LEU A 666 -6.51 -74.70 53.70
C LEU A 666 -6.86 -75.81 54.71
N LEU A 667 -6.04 -76.87 54.80
CA LEU A 667 -6.27 -78.02 55.67
C LEU A 667 -5.37 -78.12 56.90
N SER A 668 -4.41 -77.21 57.09
CA SER A 668 -3.31 -77.33 58.07
C SER A 668 -3.78 -77.77 59.46
N LYS A 669 -4.91 -77.23 59.95
CA LYS A 669 -5.47 -77.56 61.29
C LYS A 669 -6.25 -78.87 61.36
N CYS A 670 -6.92 -79.29 60.29
CA CYS A 670 -7.69 -80.56 60.27
C CYS A 670 -6.78 -81.75 59.97
N ALA A 671 -5.91 -81.62 58.97
CA ALA A 671 -4.98 -82.68 58.56
C ALA A 671 -3.96 -83.00 59.65
N GLN A 672 -3.48 -82.01 60.42
CA GLN A 672 -2.60 -82.24 61.57
C GLN A 672 -3.31 -82.94 62.75
N LYS A 673 -4.63 -82.80 62.89
CA LYS A 673 -5.38 -83.28 64.06
C LYS A 673 -6.10 -84.61 63.85
N PHE A 674 -6.55 -84.93 62.63
CA PHE A 674 -7.44 -86.08 62.39
C PHE A 674 -7.10 -86.95 61.16
N GLY A 675 -6.15 -86.54 60.32
CA GLY A 675 -5.79 -87.22 59.06
C GLY A 675 -6.75 -86.93 57.89
N LEU A 676 -6.21 -86.90 56.67
CA LEU A 676 -6.93 -86.53 55.43
C LEU A 676 -8.28 -87.26 55.20
N PRO A 677 -8.41 -88.59 55.40
CA PRO A 677 -9.66 -89.31 55.12
C PRO A 677 -10.84 -88.87 56.00
N ARG A 678 -10.58 -88.45 57.26
CA ARG A 678 -11.62 -87.99 58.19
C ARG A 678 -12.07 -86.56 57.90
N CYS A 679 -11.17 -85.70 57.41
CA CYS A 679 -11.52 -84.33 57.05
C CYS A 679 -12.53 -84.28 55.89
N VAL A 680 -12.52 -85.26 54.97
CA VAL A 680 -13.44 -85.33 53.82
C VAL A 680 -14.88 -85.69 54.24
N GLN A 681 -15.07 -86.36 55.38
CA GLN A 681 -16.39 -86.75 55.88
C GLN A 681 -17.11 -85.64 56.67
N ASP A 682 -16.39 -84.63 57.17
CA ASP A 682 -16.96 -83.56 57.99
C ASP A 682 -17.34 -82.32 57.15
N GLY A 683 -18.47 -81.70 57.47
CA GLY A 683 -19.00 -80.48 56.81
C GLY A 683 -18.09 -79.24 56.91
N TYR A 684 -16.92 -79.38 57.55
CA TYR A 684 -15.87 -78.38 57.64
C TYR A 684 -15.34 -77.96 56.26
N TRP A 685 -15.23 -78.91 55.32
CA TRP A 685 -14.79 -78.64 53.94
C TRP A 685 -15.85 -77.89 53.12
N ASP A 686 -17.13 -78.25 53.28
CA ASP A 686 -18.23 -77.54 52.62
C ASP A 686 -18.31 -76.10 53.12
N ASN A 687 -18.04 -75.85 54.41
CA ASN A 687 -17.93 -74.49 54.93
C ASN A 687 -16.70 -73.75 54.42
N ALA A 688 -15.50 -74.36 54.36
CA ALA A 688 -14.31 -73.70 53.83
C ALA A 688 -14.44 -73.35 52.32
N LEU A 689 -15.02 -74.25 51.52
CA LEU A 689 -15.36 -74.00 50.11
C LEU A 689 -16.43 -72.93 49.97
N ARG A 690 -17.49 -72.95 50.80
CA ARG A 690 -18.51 -71.89 50.81
C ARG A 690 -17.93 -70.55 51.24
N THR A 691 -17.02 -70.50 52.21
CA THR A 691 -16.35 -69.25 52.61
C THR A 691 -15.45 -68.75 51.49
N MET A 692 -14.66 -69.62 50.83
CA MET A 692 -13.88 -69.24 49.64
C MET A 692 -14.77 -68.68 48.53
N LEU A 693 -15.91 -69.33 48.27
CA LEU A 693 -16.88 -68.91 47.24
C LEU A 693 -17.69 -67.69 47.64
N HIS A 694 -17.98 -67.47 48.93
CA HIS A 694 -18.62 -66.26 49.44
C HIS A 694 -17.68 -65.05 49.47
N THR A 695 -16.36 -65.27 49.58
CA THR A 695 -15.35 -64.22 49.40
C THR A 695 -14.98 -63.96 47.94
N CYS A 696 -15.45 -64.80 47.02
CA CYS A 696 -15.43 -64.51 45.58
C CYS A 696 -16.63 -63.59 45.29
N GLY A 697 -16.46 -62.28 45.49
CA GLY A 697 -17.36 -61.32 44.84
C GLY A 697 -17.43 -61.60 43.33
N GLU A 698 -18.52 -61.19 42.68
CA GLU A 698 -18.70 -61.31 41.23
C GLU A 698 -17.42 -60.88 40.47
N PRO A 699 -16.98 -61.64 39.45
CA PRO A 699 -15.72 -61.40 38.75
C PRO A 699 -15.82 -60.16 37.83
N VAL A 700 -15.86 -58.98 38.46
CA VAL A 700 -15.80 -57.68 37.82
C VAL A 700 -14.39 -57.42 37.30
N ILE A 701 -14.26 -57.03 36.04
CA ILE A 701 -12.98 -56.55 35.50
C ILE A 701 -12.75 -55.08 35.86
N ARG A 702 -11.52 -54.74 36.24
CA ARG A 702 -11.09 -53.39 36.60
C ARG A 702 -10.09 -52.83 35.58
N ALA A 703 -9.74 -51.55 35.68
CA ALA A 703 -8.72 -51.00 34.80
C ALA A 703 -7.37 -51.66 35.01
N ASN A 704 -6.65 -51.81 33.91
CA ASN A 704 -5.33 -52.41 33.78
C ASN A 704 -5.28 -53.91 34.09
N ASP A 705 -6.42 -54.56 34.32
CA ASP A 705 -6.46 -56.01 34.39
C ASP A 705 -6.05 -56.62 33.04
N PRO A 706 -5.30 -57.74 33.02
CA PRO A 706 -4.90 -58.41 31.78
C PRO A 706 -6.08 -58.71 30.84
N GLU A 707 -7.21 -59.06 31.42
CA GLU A 707 -8.50 -59.28 30.77
C GLU A 707 -9.03 -58.00 30.10
N THR A 708 -8.98 -56.85 30.79
CA THR A 708 -9.38 -55.54 30.26
C THR A 708 -8.48 -55.12 29.09
N VAL A 709 -7.15 -55.27 29.23
CA VAL A 709 -6.19 -54.98 28.15
C VAL A 709 -6.43 -55.89 26.93
N LYS A 710 -6.76 -57.16 27.16
CA LYS A 710 -7.08 -58.11 26.09
C LYS A 710 -8.39 -57.74 25.39
N LEU A 711 -9.43 -57.38 26.15
CA LEU A 711 -10.70 -56.90 25.61
C LEU A 711 -10.50 -55.64 24.75
N ILE A 712 -9.73 -54.67 25.25
CA ILE A 712 -9.41 -53.44 24.49
C ILE A 712 -8.72 -53.80 23.17
N ARG A 713 -7.70 -54.68 23.19
CA ARG A 713 -7.02 -55.10 21.96
C ARG A 713 -7.97 -55.79 20.97
N GLU A 714 -8.87 -56.65 21.44
CA GLU A 714 -9.85 -57.31 20.58
C GLU A 714 -10.82 -56.30 19.94
N LEU A 715 -11.27 -55.30 20.68
CA LEU A 715 -12.15 -54.25 20.16
C LEU A 715 -11.41 -53.27 19.24
N GLU A 716 -10.17 -52.91 19.57
CA GLU A 716 -9.30 -52.02 18.79
C GLU A 716 -8.96 -52.62 17.42
N THR A 717 -8.59 -53.90 17.37
CA THR A 717 -8.31 -54.62 16.11
C THR A 717 -9.53 -54.68 15.20
N ARG A 718 -10.74 -54.65 15.78
CA ARG A 718 -12.01 -54.56 15.06
C ARG A 718 -12.47 -53.11 14.82
N GLN A 719 -11.70 -52.11 15.25
CA GLN A 719 -11.97 -50.67 15.12
C GLN A 719 -13.29 -50.24 15.77
N ILE A 720 -13.69 -50.93 16.85
CA ILE A 720 -14.95 -50.67 17.56
C ILE A 720 -14.82 -49.42 18.42
N ARG A 721 -15.83 -48.54 18.35
CA ARG A 721 -15.99 -47.39 19.22
C ARG A 721 -17.13 -47.64 20.21
N PRO A 722 -16.85 -47.80 21.52
CA PRO A 722 -17.88 -48.05 22.52
C PRO A 722 -18.48 -46.75 23.08
N PHE A 723 -19.80 -46.68 23.17
CA PHE A 723 -20.51 -45.75 24.03
C PHE A 723 -21.17 -46.55 25.15
N LEU A 724 -20.87 -46.18 26.39
CA LEU A 724 -21.23 -46.95 27.57
C LEU A 724 -22.22 -46.09 28.36
N LEU A 725 -23.51 -46.41 28.26
CA LEU A 725 -24.58 -45.77 29.00
C LEU A 725 -24.77 -46.52 30.31
N VAL A 726 -24.47 -45.85 31.41
CA VAL A 726 -24.38 -46.47 32.73
C VAL A 726 -25.26 -45.70 33.71
N THR A 727 -26.14 -46.39 34.43
CA THR A 727 -27.00 -45.80 35.48
C THR A 727 -26.20 -45.55 36.78
N PRO A 728 -26.74 -44.80 37.75
CA PRO A 728 -26.02 -44.46 38.99
C PRO A 728 -25.63 -45.67 39.86
N ASP A 729 -26.42 -46.75 39.81
CA ASP A 729 -26.27 -47.95 40.65
C ASP A 729 -25.06 -48.82 40.27
N ALA A 730 -24.58 -48.71 39.03
CA ALA A 730 -23.40 -49.45 38.55
C ALA A 730 -22.07 -49.02 39.20
N ASN A 731 -22.10 -48.04 40.11
CA ASN A 731 -20.98 -47.39 40.78
C ASN A 731 -19.81 -47.03 39.81
N PRO A 732 -19.84 -45.84 39.17
CA PRO A 732 -18.85 -45.36 38.19
C PRO A 732 -17.37 -45.34 38.63
N GLY A 733 -17.10 -45.59 39.91
CA GLY A 733 -15.79 -45.49 40.54
C GLY A 733 -14.75 -46.48 39.98
N ASP A 734 -15.18 -47.62 39.43
CA ASP A 734 -14.29 -48.69 38.98
C ASP A 734 -13.91 -48.56 37.49
N SER A 735 -12.88 -47.75 37.28
CA SER A 735 -11.88 -47.62 36.21
C SER A 735 -11.98 -48.36 34.83
N ALA A 736 -12.61 -49.54 34.67
CA ALA A 736 -12.58 -50.32 33.43
C ALA A 736 -13.39 -49.69 32.27
N PHE A 737 -14.62 -49.22 32.52
CA PHE A 737 -15.42 -48.51 31.51
C PHE A 737 -14.70 -47.25 31.00
N ARG A 738 -14.10 -46.49 31.91
CA ARG A 738 -13.33 -45.28 31.58
C ARG A 738 -12.07 -45.60 30.77
N GLN A 739 -11.35 -46.66 31.12
CA GLN A 739 -10.20 -47.12 30.34
C GLN A 739 -10.62 -47.57 28.94
N LEU A 740 -11.67 -48.40 28.84
CA LEU A 740 -12.18 -48.91 27.57
C LEU A 740 -12.67 -47.78 26.66
N ALA A 741 -13.42 -46.82 27.20
CA ALA A 741 -13.81 -45.62 26.48
C ALA A 741 -12.60 -44.75 26.07
N SER A 742 -11.64 -44.53 26.97
CA SER A 742 -10.45 -43.71 26.68
C SER A 742 -9.58 -44.30 25.57
N GLU A 743 -9.22 -45.58 25.69
CA GLU A 743 -8.30 -46.25 24.76
C GLU A 743 -8.93 -46.50 23.38
N LEU A 744 -10.25 -46.73 23.34
CA LEU A 744 -10.99 -46.96 22.09
C LEU A 744 -11.69 -45.70 21.55
N GLN A 745 -11.35 -44.52 22.09
CA GLN A 745 -11.91 -43.22 21.68
C GLN A 745 -13.46 -43.18 21.74
N GLY A 746 -14.02 -43.93 22.68
CA GLY A 746 -15.42 -44.02 23.07
C GLY A 746 -15.80 -42.99 24.15
N GLN A 747 -16.92 -43.25 24.83
CA GLN A 747 -17.38 -42.38 25.91
C GLN A 747 -18.19 -43.18 26.95
N VAL A 748 -18.06 -42.80 28.22
CA VAL A 748 -18.98 -43.20 29.28
C VAL A 748 -20.00 -42.06 29.46
N ILE A 749 -21.28 -42.38 29.39
CA ILE A 749 -22.38 -41.44 29.55
C ILE A 749 -23.18 -41.88 30.77
N HIS A 750 -23.23 -41.01 31.78
CA HIS A 750 -24.00 -41.24 32.99
C HIS A 750 -25.44 -40.85 32.76
N VAL A 751 -26.35 -41.78 32.99
CA VAL A 751 -27.78 -41.51 32.98
C VAL A 751 -28.16 -40.95 34.36
N PRO A 752 -28.79 -39.77 34.45
CA PRO A 752 -29.30 -39.20 35.69
C PRO A 752 -30.24 -40.13 36.48
N ASP A 753 -30.43 -39.85 37.77
CA ASP A 753 -31.17 -40.69 38.74
C ASP A 753 -32.64 -41.00 38.38
N ASP A 754 -33.27 -40.25 37.46
CA ASP A 754 -34.61 -40.57 36.95
C ASP A 754 -34.54 -41.66 35.86
N THR A 755 -34.20 -42.88 36.29
CA THR A 755 -34.01 -44.03 35.39
C THR A 755 -35.32 -44.63 34.86
N THR A 756 -36.46 -44.20 35.41
CA THR A 756 -37.81 -44.66 35.01
C THR A 756 -38.42 -43.85 33.86
N SER A 757 -37.89 -42.64 33.61
CA SER A 757 -38.31 -41.79 32.50
C SER A 757 -37.49 -42.09 31.24
N PRO A 758 -38.09 -42.08 30.04
CA PRO A 758 -37.35 -42.22 28.79
C PRO A 758 -36.40 -41.04 28.49
N GLN A 759 -36.71 -39.85 29.02
CA GLN A 759 -36.06 -38.61 28.59
C GLN A 759 -34.53 -38.58 28.83
N PRO A 760 -34.00 -39.02 30.00
CA PRO A 760 -32.56 -39.01 30.24
C PRO A 760 -31.78 -39.94 29.28
N TYR A 761 -32.38 -41.07 28.88
CA TYR A 761 -31.82 -41.95 27.86
C TYR A 761 -31.91 -41.32 26.46
N VAL A 762 -33.00 -40.62 26.14
CA VAL A 762 -33.14 -39.86 24.89
C VAL A 762 -32.05 -38.80 24.78
N ASP A 763 -31.80 -38.04 25.84
CA ASP A 763 -30.76 -36.99 25.87
C ASP A 763 -29.36 -37.58 25.69
N ALA A 764 -29.06 -38.68 26.37
CA ALA A 764 -27.79 -39.42 26.23
C ALA A 764 -27.58 -39.93 24.80
N LEU A 765 -28.60 -40.55 24.20
CA LEU A 765 -28.55 -41.05 22.83
C LEU A 765 -28.49 -39.90 21.81
N GLN A 766 -29.14 -38.76 22.08
CA GLN A 766 -29.02 -37.57 21.23
C GLN A 766 -27.60 -36.99 21.25
N GLU A 767 -26.92 -36.96 22.41
CA GLU A 767 -25.51 -36.56 22.48
C GLU A 767 -24.64 -37.46 21.60
N ILE A 768 -24.85 -38.78 21.65
CA ILE A 768 -24.16 -39.74 20.77
C ILE A 768 -24.45 -39.43 19.30
N ALA A 769 -25.71 -39.21 18.93
CA ALA A 769 -26.10 -38.87 17.57
C ALA A 769 -25.38 -37.60 17.08
N GLU A 770 -25.31 -36.56 17.91
CA GLU A 770 -24.67 -35.29 17.56
C GLU A 770 -23.14 -35.42 17.42
N ARG A 771 -22.50 -36.27 18.22
CA ARG A 771 -21.06 -36.57 18.10
C ARG A 771 -20.75 -37.36 16.86
N LEU A 772 -21.56 -38.37 16.54
CA LEU A 772 -21.38 -39.21 15.35
C LEU A 772 -21.69 -38.45 14.06
N SER A 773 -22.68 -37.56 14.07
CA SER A 773 -23.15 -36.83 12.87
C SER A 773 -22.30 -35.62 12.48
N ARG A 774 -21.56 -35.00 13.42
CA ARG A 774 -20.97 -33.67 13.22
C ARG A 774 -19.43 -33.60 13.15
N GLN A 775 -18.79 -34.44 12.34
CA GLN A 775 -17.33 -34.46 12.19
C GLN A 775 -16.91 -34.53 10.72
N TYR A 776 -15.86 -33.79 10.34
CA TYR A 776 -15.21 -33.95 9.04
C TYR A 776 -14.29 -35.16 9.07
N VAL A 777 -14.16 -35.88 7.97
CA VAL A 777 -13.13 -36.93 7.87
C VAL A 777 -12.24 -36.65 6.68
N VAL A 778 -10.93 -36.73 6.91
CA VAL A 778 -9.90 -36.48 5.92
C VAL A 778 -9.00 -37.70 5.85
N ARG A 779 -8.97 -38.38 4.70
CA ARG A 779 -8.06 -39.49 4.43
C ARG A 779 -6.74 -38.96 3.88
N VAL A 780 -5.63 -39.34 4.48
CA VAL A 780 -4.27 -38.99 4.04
C VAL A 780 -3.34 -40.18 4.04
N ARG A 781 -2.29 -40.13 3.22
CA ARG A 781 -1.19 -41.10 3.27
C ARG A 781 -0.03 -40.51 4.07
N PRO A 782 0.37 -41.12 5.20
CA PRO A 782 1.51 -40.64 5.97
C PRO A 782 2.83 -40.87 5.21
N PRO A 783 3.79 -39.92 5.27
CA PRO A 783 5.13 -40.13 4.72
C PRO A 783 5.93 -41.16 5.54
N ARG A 784 6.99 -41.75 4.97
CA ARG A 784 7.79 -42.84 5.62
C ARG A 784 8.32 -42.49 7.01
N ASN A 785 8.68 -41.22 7.24
CA ASN A 785 9.10 -40.68 8.54
C ASN A 785 8.10 -39.60 8.97
N ALA A 786 6.86 -40.00 9.19
CA ALA A 786 5.79 -39.10 9.61
C ALA A 786 6.03 -38.57 11.04
N GLY A 787 6.13 -37.25 11.18
CA GLY A 787 6.04 -36.57 12.47
C GLY A 787 4.61 -36.53 12.99
N GLU A 788 4.34 -35.69 13.98
CA GLU A 788 2.99 -35.46 14.49
C GLU A 788 2.08 -34.87 13.39
N VAL A 789 0.85 -35.38 13.30
CA VAL A 789 -0.15 -34.91 12.33
C VAL A 789 -0.87 -33.68 12.87
N GLN A 790 -0.95 -32.64 12.06
CA GLN A 790 -1.65 -31.40 12.37
C GLN A 790 -2.58 -30.99 11.23
N VAL A 791 -3.64 -30.27 11.57
CA VAL A 791 -4.61 -29.76 10.60
C VAL A 791 -4.77 -28.25 10.80
N ALA A 792 -4.74 -27.50 9.70
CA ALA A 792 -5.14 -26.10 9.66
C ALA A 792 -6.41 -25.94 8.82
N VAL A 793 -7.30 -25.03 9.24
CA VAL A 793 -8.56 -24.73 8.55
C VAL A 793 -8.64 -23.24 8.25
N ARG A 794 -8.98 -22.87 7.01
CA ARG A 794 -9.08 -21.47 6.58
C ARG A 794 -10.49 -21.11 6.08
N PRO A 795 -11.01 -19.91 6.40
CA PRO A 795 -12.21 -19.37 5.79
C PRO A 795 -11.91 -18.95 4.36
N ILE A 796 -12.79 -19.33 3.45
CA ILE A 796 -12.62 -19.04 2.02
C ILE A 796 -12.92 -17.55 1.70
N HIS A 797 -13.42 -16.73 2.65
CA HIS A 797 -14.08 -15.43 2.33
C HIS A 797 -13.87 -14.15 3.22
N ARG A 798 -12.89 -13.99 4.13
CA ARG A 798 -12.76 -12.74 4.94
C ARG A 798 -11.51 -11.88 4.66
N TRP A 799 -11.57 -10.98 3.67
CA TRP A 799 -10.53 -9.96 3.37
C TRP A 799 -11.08 -8.51 3.34
N ASN A 800 -12.24 -8.22 3.96
CA ASN A 800 -12.95 -6.92 3.82
C ASN A 800 -12.92 -5.98 5.05
N GLU A 801 -12.09 -6.20 6.07
CA GLU A 801 -12.08 -5.38 7.31
C GLU A 801 -10.78 -4.57 7.52
N PHE A 802 -10.44 -3.69 6.57
CA PHE A 802 -9.65 -2.49 6.88
C PHE A 802 -10.64 -1.35 7.23
N GLY A 803 -10.32 -0.51 8.23
CA GLY A 803 -11.19 0.55 8.75
C GLY A 803 -11.73 1.49 7.66
N ALA A 804 -12.92 2.08 7.89
CA ALA A 804 -13.54 2.99 6.93
C ALA A 804 -12.62 4.16 6.58
N SER A 805 -12.38 4.32 5.28
CA SER A 805 -11.75 5.51 4.68
C SER A 805 -12.45 6.78 5.16
N PRO A 806 -11.74 7.88 5.48
CA PRO A 806 -12.38 9.16 5.77
C PRO A 806 -13.25 9.63 4.58
N ASP A 807 -14.38 10.31 4.84
CA ASP A 807 -15.25 10.90 3.82
C ASP A 807 -14.59 12.16 3.21
N VAL A 808 -13.51 11.97 2.46
CA VAL A 808 -12.76 13.03 1.76
C VAL A 808 -12.47 12.59 0.33
N ASP A 809 -12.34 13.54 -0.61
CA ASP A 809 -11.95 13.23 -1.98
C ASP A 809 -10.48 12.78 -2.02
N PHE A 810 -10.27 11.47 -2.09
CA PHE A 810 -8.95 10.85 -2.12
C PHE A 810 -8.20 11.17 -3.41
N LEU A 811 -7.02 11.76 -3.26
CA LEU A 811 -6.07 11.97 -4.36
C LEU A 811 -5.04 10.83 -4.43
N ASP A 812 -4.46 10.41 -3.29
CA ASP A 812 -3.51 9.29 -3.22
C ASP A 812 -3.29 8.75 -1.77
N MET A 813 -2.70 7.55 -1.62
CA MET A 813 -2.41 6.91 -0.32
C MET A 813 -1.09 6.10 -0.33
N TRP A 814 -0.26 6.24 0.71
CA TRP A 814 0.99 5.47 0.85
C TRP A 814 1.33 5.14 2.31
N GLY A 815 2.22 4.16 2.51
CA GLY A 815 2.66 3.73 3.84
C GLY A 815 3.82 4.55 4.39
N LEU A 816 3.73 4.96 5.64
CA LEU A 816 4.85 5.45 6.45
C LEU A 816 5.51 4.27 7.15
N GLY A 817 6.83 4.36 7.33
CA GLY A 817 7.62 3.41 8.11
C GLY A 817 6.94 3.07 9.45
N GLY A 818 6.72 1.77 9.67
CA GLY A 818 6.06 1.18 10.82
C GLY A 818 6.36 -0.33 10.88
N ARG A 819 5.95 -1.02 11.95
CA ARG A 819 6.15 -2.48 12.05
C ARG A 819 5.55 -3.16 10.81
N PRO A 820 6.20 -4.17 10.20
CA PRO A 820 5.70 -4.86 9.00
C PRO A 820 4.28 -5.44 9.14
N GLU A 821 3.83 -5.55 10.38
CA GLU A 821 2.59 -6.16 10.84
C GLU A 821 1.42 -5.17 10.83
N CYS A 822 1.71 -3.85 10.88
CA CYS A 822 0.72 -2.76 10.80
C CYS A 822 1.38 -1.40 10.43
N PRO A 823 1.47 -1.03 9.14
CA PRO A 823 1.99 0.27 8.73
C PRO A 823 1.01 1.41 9.07
N SER A 824 1.56 2.59 9.36
CA SER A 824 0.79 3.85 9.38
C SER A 824 0.60 4.32 7.94
N LEU A 825 -0.57 4.85 7.57
CA LEU A 825 -0.88 5.30 6.22
C LEU A 825 -0.94 6.83 6.17
N VAL A 826 -0.55 7.43 5.06
CA VAL A 826 -0.84 8.84 4.76
C VAL A 826 -1.73 8.90 3.54
N VAL A 827 -2.75 9.75 3.63
CA VAL A 827 -3.69 10.06 2.56
C VAL A 827 -3.55 11.52 2.20
N ALA A 828 -3.42 11.79 0.91
CA ALA A 828 -3.65 13.11 0.34
C ALA A 828 -5.12 13.24 -0.05
N ALA A 829 -5.81 14.20 0.57
CA ALA A 829 -7.17 14.59 0.25
C ALA A 829 -7.19 15.97 -0.42
N SER A 830 -8.30 16.31 -1.07
CA SER A 830 -8.51 17.62 -1.70
C SER A 830 -8.33 18.82 -0.75
N ASP A 831 -8.54 18.62 0.56
CA ASP A 831 -8.54 19.63 1.61
C ASP A 831 -7.34 19.51 2.59
N GLY A 832 -6.42 18.55 2.38
CA GLY A 832 -5.20 18.44 3.19
C GLY A 832 -4.60 17.04 3.27
N LEU A 833 -3.64 16.85 4.17
CA LEU A 833 -2.97 15.57 4.43
C LEU A 833 -3.50 14.93 5.72
N LEU A 834 -3.85 13.65 5.66
CA LEU A 834 -4.31 12.85 6.79
C LEU A 834 -3.31 11.71 7.05
N ARG A 835 -3.04 11.41 8.32
CA ARG A 835 -2.22 10.26 8.74
C ARG A 835 -3.04 9.30 9.57
N SER A 836 -2.94 8.01 9.29
CA SER A 836 -3.53 6.97 10.11
C SER A 836 -2.65 6.61 11.31
N ASP A 837 -3.26 6.12 12.38
CA ASP A 837 -2.54 5.34 13.39
C ASP A 837 -2.20 3.93 12.86
N ALA A 838 -1.39 3.18 13.62
CA ALA A 838 -0.96 1.84 13.25
C ALA A 838 -2.17 0.95 12.95
N CYS A 839 -2.22 0.38 11.74
CA CYS A 839 -3.32 -0.42 11.19
C CYS A 839 -4.53 0.35 10.62
N GLY A 840 -4.50 1.69 10.51
CA GLY A 840 -5.58 2.42 9.85
C GLY A 840 -6.86 2.58 10.68
N ALA A 841 -6.75 2.53 12.02
CA ALA A 841 -7.90 2.55 12.92
C ALA A 841 -8.45 3.97 13.20
N LYS A 842 -7.59 5.00 13.14
CA LYS A 842 -7.93 6.42 13.29
C LYS A 842 -7.13 7.28 12.32
N TRP A 843 -7.76 8.34 11.80
CA TRP A 843 -7.14 9.33 10.91
C TRP A 843 -6.98 10.67 11.63
N LEU A 844 -5.80 11.26 11.55
CA LEU A 844 -5.44 12.54 12.17
C LEU A 844 -4.92 13.51 11.09
N PRO A 845 -5.31 14.80 11.10
CA PRO A 845 -4.69 15.81 10.25
C PRO A 845 -3.19 15.86 10.50
N LEU A 846 -2.39 15.79 9.43
CA LEU A 846 -0.96 16.05 9.53
C LEU A 846 -0.80 17.57 9.67
N ALA A 847 -0.35 18.05 10.83
CA ALA A 847 -0.19 19.47 11.12
C ALA A 847 0.88 20.09 10.20
N VAL A 848 0.45 20.52 9.02
CA VAL A 848 1.28 21.09 7.98
C VAL A 848 0.54 22.31 7.43
N GLU A 849 1.17 23.47 7.48
CA GLU A 849 0.66 24.77 6.98
C GLU A 849 0.59 24.85 5.45
N ILE A 850 0.15 23.81 4.74
CA ILE A 850 -0.15 23.92 3.31
C ILE A 850 -1.63 24.29 3.20
N ALA A 851 -1.93 25.59 3.21
CA ALA A 851 -3.28 26.13 3.17
C ALA A 851 -3.92 26.11 1.77
N THR A 852 -3.29 25.46 0.78
CA THR A 852 -3.69 25.50 -0.63
C THR A 852 -4.13 24.11 -1.12
N PRO A 853 -5.27 24.01 -1.83
CA PRO A 853 -5.74 22.76 -2.43
C PRO A 853 -4.70 22.14 -3.37
N PHE A 854 -4.64 20.81 -3.39
CA PHE A 854 -3.72 20.07 -4.26
C PHE A 854 -4.32 19.89 -5.65
N ARG A 855 -3.51 20.12 -6.69
CA ARG A 855 -3.87 19.91 -8.10
C ARG A 855 -3.47 18.52 -8.58
N GLU A 856 -2.32 18.02 -8.14
CA GLU A 856 -1.79 16.69 -8.49
C GLU A 856 -0.86 16.19 -7.37
N VAL A 857 -0.83 14.88 -7.12
CA VAL A 857 0.09 14.22 -6.16
C VAL A 857 0.70 13.00 -6.85
N ARG A 858 2.00 12.77 -6.70
CA ARG A 858 2.66 11.58 -7.23
C ARG A 858 3.66 10.94 -6.25
N PRO A 859 3.56 9.62 -6.02
CA PRO A 859 4.43 8.90 -5.10
C PRO A 859 5.75 8.49 -5.78
N LEU A 860 6.85 8.60 -5.02
CA LEU A 860 8.24 8.45 -5.45
C LEU A 860 9.01 7.63 -4.41
N GLY A 861 8.77 6.32 -4.38
CA GLY A 861 9.37 5.43 -3.38
C GLY A 861 8.85 5.72 -1.98
N ASN A 862 9.71 6.24 -1.11
CA ASN A 862 9.33 6.73 0.22
C ASN A 862 9.05 8.24 0.26
N ARG A 863 8.95 8.94 -0.87
CA ARG A 863 8.64 10.38 -0.95
C ARG A 863 7.40 10.62 -1.80
N SER A 864 6.85 11.82 -1.77
CA SER A 864 5.74 12.23 -2.66
C SER A 864 5.91 13.66 -3.15
N LEU A 865 5.75 13.91 -4.44
CA LEU A 865 5.70 15.27 -5.00
C LEU A 865 4.24 15.71 -5.12
N ILE A 866 3.96 16.93 -4.68
CA ILE A 866 2.64 17.57 -4.69
C ILE A 866 2.72 18.84 -5.53
N VAL A 867 1.71 19.03 -6.38
CA VAL A 867 1.48 20.24 -7.16
C VAL A 867 0.36 21.04 -6.50
N GLY A 868 0.68 22.21 -5.96
CA GLY A 868 -0.30 23.12 -5.36
C GLY A 868 -1.08 23.91 -6.41
N SER A 869 -2.30 24.32 -6.07
CA SER A 869 -3.10 25.25 -6.90
C SER A 869 -2.50 26.67 -6.98
N ASP A 870 -1.52 26.98 -6.12
CA ASP A 870 -0.82 28.25 -5.99
C ASP A 870 0.47 28.34 -6.81
N HIS A 871 0.64 27.46 -7.81
CA HIS A 871 1.82 27.36 -8.66
C HIS A 871 3.10 26.96 -7.92
N ARG A 872 3.00 26.32 -6.74
CA ARG A 872 4.13 25.78 -6.01
C ARG A 872 4.18 24.25 -6.10
N LEU A 873 5.39 23.73 -6.13
CA LEU A 873 5.68 22.30 -6.02
C LEU A 873 6.14 22.02 -4.58
N TRP A 874 5.69 20.92 -4.00
CA TRP A 874 6.04 20.48 -2.65
C TRP A 874 6.54 19.05 -2.67
N LEU A 875 7.57 18.73 -1.91
CA LEU A 875 8.09 17.38 -1.73
C LEU A 875 7.89 16.93 -0.28
N LEU A 876 7.19 15.81 -0.10
CA LEU A 876 7.07 15.11 1.18
C LEU A 876 8.16 14.05 1.29
N ASP A 877 8.84 14.01 2.43
CA ASP A 877 9.81 12.96 2.76
C ASP A 877 9.16 11.66 3.30
N ALA A 878 10.01 10.70 3.69
CA ALA A 878 9.59 9.38 4.21
C ALA A 878 8.86 9.43 5.55
N GLU A 879 8.98 10.54 6.25
CA GLU A 879 8.29 10.82 7.50
C GLU A 879 7.04 11.69 7.28
N GLY A 880 6.76 12.08 6.03
CA GLY A 880 5.65 12.94 5.65
C GLY A 880 5.90 14.43 5.89
N ARG A 881 7.15 14.88 6.05
CA ARG A 881 7.48 16.30 6.22
C ARG A 881 7.59 17.01 4.87
N PRO A 882 6.93 18.17 4.68
CA PRO A 882 6.94 18.91 3.41
C PRO A 882 8.17 19.81 3.26
N SER A 883 8.61 19.97 2.01
CA SER A 883 9.61 20.96 1.58
C SER A 883 9.18 21.57 0.25
N GLN A 884 9.22 22.89 0.10
CA GLN A 884 8.82 23.54 -1.15
C GLN A 884 9.94 23.42 -2.20
N VAL A 885 9.59 23.01 -3.41
CA VAL A 885 10.48 23.02 -4.58
C VAL A 885 10.40 24.41 -5.23
N THR A 886 11.54 25.09 -5.34
CA THR A 886 11.63 26.44 -5.89
C THR A 886 11.73 26.39 -7.42
N THR A 887 10.83 27.10 -8.09
CA THR A 887 10.79 27.27 -9.55
C THR A 887 10.73 28.76 -9.87
N ASP A 888 11.43 29.22 -10.90
CA ASP A 888 11.38 30.60 -11.41
C ASP A 888 10.29 30.80 -12.49
N LEU A 889 9.44 29.79 -12.69
CA LEU A 889 8.27 29.89 -13.56
C LEU A 889 7.21 30.80 -12.93
N SER A 890 6.69 31.72 -13.72
CA SER A 890 5.58 32.61 -13.36
C SER A 890 4.23 31.87 -13.36
N GLU A 891 4.11 30.83 -14.18
CA GLU A 891 2.91 29.99 -14.28
C GLU A 891 3.30 28.53 -14.55
N LEU A 892 2.87 27.63 -13.66
CA LEU A 892 3.00 26.19 -13.86
C LEU A 892 1.85 25.65 -14.72
N LEU A 893 2.15 25.23 -15.95
CA LEU A 893 1.14 24.77 -16.91
C LEU A 893 0.90 23.26 -16.82
N HIS A 894 1.97 22.46 -16.79
CA HIS A 894 1.90 21.00 -16.81
C HIS A 894 3.14 20.32 -16.19
N VAL A 895 2.96 19.14 -15.60
CA VAL A 895 4.05 18.28 -15.10
C VAL A 895 3.95 16.92 -15.80
N ALA A 896 5.00 16.50 -16.50
CA ALA A 896 5.04 15.23 -17.22
C ALA A 896 6.15 14.34 -16.65
N TRP A 897 5.93 13.04 -16.54
CA TRP A 897 6.81 12.17 -15.74
C TRP A 897 7.65 11.25 -16.62
N LEU A 898 8.97 11.35 -16.51
CA LEU A 898 9.92 10.61 -17.34
C LEU A 898 10.25 9.23 -16.77
N ALA A 899 10.48 9.16 -15.44
CA ALA A 899 10.91 7.98 -14.70
C ALA A 899 10.44 8.06 -13.23
N ARG A 900 10.79 7.05 -12.41
CA ARG A 900 10.57 7.09 -10.94
C ARG A 900 11.31 8.23 -10.23
N SER A 901 12.40 8.74 -10.80
CA SER A 901 13.23 9.81 -10.23
C SER A 901 13.46 10.98 -11.19
N ALA A 902 12.62 11.14 -12.22
CA ALA A 902 12.76 12.24 -13.18
C ALA A 902 11.40 12.70 -13.71
N PHE A 903 11.24 14.02 -13.85
CA PHE A 903 10.02 14.65 -14.36
C PHE A 903 10.34 15.88 -15.20
N LEU A 904 9.35 16.36 -15.93
CA LEU A 904 9.37 17.56 -16.74
C LEU A 904 8.35 18.53 -16.18
N VAL A 905 8.69 19.80 -16.22
CA VAL A 905 7.83 20.91 -15.85
C VAL A 905 7.67 21.82 -17.07
N LEU A 906 6.46 21.98 -17.56
CA LEU A 906 6.15 22.97 -18.58
C LEU A 906 5.48 24.16 -17.90
N GLY A 907 5.99 25.36 -18.16
CA GLY A 907 5.45 26.59 -17.60
C GLY A 907 5.79 27.81 -18.43
N ARG A 908 5.42 28.97 -17.91
CA ARG A 908 5.85 30.26 -18.43
C ARG A 908 6.92 30.86 -17.56
N ASP A 909 7.92 31.48 -18.17
CA ASP A 909 8.86 32.32 -17.43
C ASP A 909 8.31 33.73 -17.18
N ALA A 910 9.10 34.60 -16.54
CA ALA A 910 8.72 35.98 -16.28
C ALA A 910 8.48 36.82 -17.55
N ALA A 911 9.05 36.42 -18.70
CA ALA A 911 8.84 37.06 -19.99
C ALA A 911 7.62 36.48 -20.75
N GLY A 912 6.95 35.47 -20.18
CA GLY A 912 5.79 34.81 -20.78
C GLY A 912 6.13 33.75 -21.83
N ALA A 913 7.42 33.44 -22.03
CA ALA A 913 7.87 32.41 -22.96
C ALA A 913 7.54 31.01 -22.40
N LEU A 914 7.18 30.09 -23.29
CA LEU A 914 6.97 28.69 -22.92
C LEU A 914 8.32 28.04 -22.65
N VAL A 915 8.45 27.50 -21.44
CA VAL A 915 9.68 26.86 -20.97
C VAL A 915 9.36 25.44 -20.54
N LEU A 916 10.14 24.50 -21.08
CA LEU A 916 10.17 23.12 -20.65
C LEU A 916 11.42 22.88 -19.81
N GLU A 917 11.22 22.56 -18.54
CA GLU A 917 12.28 22.19 -17.62
C GLU A 917 12.29 20.68 -17.38
N GLN A 918 13.47 20.09 -17.30
CA GLN A 918 13.68 18.71 -16.88
C GLN A 918 14.26 18.71 -15.47
N TRP A 919 13.69 17.89 -14.61
CA TRP A 919 14.00 17.78 -13.20
C TRP A 919 14.37 16.34 -12.84
N ARG A 920 15.37 16.18 -11.97
CA ARG A 920 15.75 14.93 -11.34
C ARG A 920 15.36 14.97 -9.87
N LEU A 921 15.00 13.82 -9.34
CA LEU A 921 14.58 13.65 -7.96
C LEU A 921 15.53 12.67 -7.28
N ASP A 922 16.61 13.21 -6.72
CA ASP A 922 17.58 12.49 -5.89
C ASP A 922 17.29 12.78 -4.40
N ALA A 923 18.31 13.12 -3.60
CA ALA A 923 18.14 13.55 -2.20
C ALA A 923 17.39 14.89 -2.07
N ALA A 924 17.48 15.77 -3.08
CA ALA A 924 16.67 16.98 -3.27
C ALA A 924 16.31 17.14 -4.77
N PRO A 925 15.18 17.77 -5.13
CA PRO A 925 14.83 18.01 -6.53
C PRO A 925 15.82 18.97 -7.20
N GLU A 926 16.38 18.57 -8.33
CA GLU A 926 17.38 19.35 -9.08
C GLU A 926 16.91 19.55 -10.53
N ARG A 927 16.97 20.78 -11.04
CA ARG A 927 16.68 21.07 -12.45
C ARG A 927 17.88 20.71 -13.33
N ILE A 928 17.72 19.68 -14.16
CA ILE A 928 18.74 19.16 -15.10
C ILE A 928 18.87 20.04 -16.34
N ARG A 929 17.74 20.49 -16.91
CA ARG A 929 17.71 21.20 -18.19
C ARG A 929 16.57 22.20 -18.22
N ARG A 930 16.77 23.31 -18.92
CA ARG A 930 15.72 24.27 -19.27
C ARG A 930 15.78 24.50 -20.78
N MET A 931 14.64 24.39 -21.44
CA MET A 931 14.49 24.56 -22.89
C MET A 931 13.42 25.60 -23.15
N VAL A 932 13.74 26.61 -23.95
CA VAL A 932 12.74 27.58 -24.44
C VAL A 932 12.07 26.95 -25.65
N VAL A 933 10.76 26.77 -25.58
CA VAL A 933 9.96 26.27 -26.70
C VAL A 933 9.70 27.47 -27.63
N PRO A 934 10.11 27.44 -28.90
CA PRO A 934 9.95 28.56 -29.82
C PRO A 934 8.48 29.00 -29.89
N ALA A 935 8.26 30.31 -29.82
CA ALA A 935 6.95 30.91 -29.74
C ALA A 935 6.05 30.42 -30.88
N LEU A 936 4.94 29.77 -30.52
CA LEU A 936 3.79 29.67 -31.41
C LEU A 936 3.34 31.10 -31.69
N SER A 937 3.25 31.47 -32.97
CA SER A 937 2.55 32.68 -33.42
C SER A 937 1.03 32.64 -33.15
N VAL A 938 0.57 31.70 -32.32
CA VAL A 938 -0.82 31.50 -31.94
C VAL A 938 -0.82 31.25 -30.44
N SER A 939 -1.25 32.25 -29.66
CA SER A 939 -1.61 32.02 -28.25
C SER A 939 -2.54 30.80 -28.20
N PRO A 940 -2.26 29.77 -27.38
CA PRO A 940 -3.16 28.64 -27.25
C PRO A 940 -4.55 29.18 -26.90
N PRO A 941 -5.63 28.68 -27.54
CA PRO A 941 -6.98 29.13 -27.24
C PRO A 941 -7.23 29.00 -25.74
N ALA A 942 -7.93 29.97 -25.14
CA ALA A 942 -8.13 30.05 -23.69
C ALA A 942 -8.56 28.69 -23.10
N GLY A 943 -7.71 28.14 -22.23
CA GLY A 943 -7.92 26.86 -21.57
C GLY A 943 -7.28 25.62 -22.23
N ALA A 944 -6.58 25.74 -23.36
CA ALA A 944 -5.77 24.65 -23.89
C ALA A 944 -4.46 24.51 -23.10
N ILE A 945 -4.21 23.33 -22.53
CA ILE A 945 -3.00 23.02 -21.77
C ILE A 945 -2.01 22.34 -22.72
N PRO A 946 -0.83 22.93 -22.95
CA PRO A 946 0.17 22.31 -23.79
C PRO A 946 0.70 21.02 -23.16
N VAL A 947 0.92 20.01 -23.99
CA VAL A 947 1.23 18.63 -23.56
C VAL A 947 2.59 18.21 -24.11
N VAL A 948 3.45 17.64 -23.25
CA VAL A 948 4.82 17.29 -23.62
C VAL A 948 4.95 15.79 -23.87
N PHE A 949 5.44 15.38 -25.02
CA PHE A 949 5.81 14.00 -25.34
C PHE A 949 7.34 13.91 -25.41
N TRP A 950 7.94 12.74 -25.18
CA TRP A 950 9.39 12.59 -25.31
C TRP A 950 9.82 11.24 -25.90
N ARG A 951 11.07 11.15 -26.38
CA ARG A 951 11.71 9.91 -26.88
C ARG A 951 13.17 9.84 -26.45
N GLY A 952 13.60 8.67 -25.96
CA GLY A 952 14.97 8.40 -25.54
C GLY A 952 15.01 7.47 -24.32
N GLN A 953 16.19 7.28 -23.71
CA GLN A 953 16.23 6.64 -22.40
C GLN A 953 15.49 7.51 -21.37
N GLU A 954 14.78 6.88 -20.44
CA GLU A 954 13.94 7.57 -19.43
C GLU A 954 14.73 8.63 -18.63
N THR A 955 16.05 8.46 -18.50
CA THR A 955 16.95 9.38 -17.79
C THR A 955 17.55 10.48 -18.68
N ASN A 956 17.49 10.38 -20.01
CA ASN A 956 18.03 11.38 -20.93
C ASN A 956 17.31 11.38 -22.29
N PRO A 957 16.05 11.88 -22.34
CA PRO A 957 15.31 12.02 -23.58
C PRO A 957 16.00 12.99 -24.56
N ARG A 958 16.07 12.58 -25.83
CA ARG A 958 16.62 13.39 -26.93
C ARG A 958 15.55 14.02 -27.81
N ALA A 959 14.36 13.46 -27.88
CA ALA A 959 13.26 14.09 -28.59
C ALA A 959 12.19 14.57 -27.61
N PHE A 960 11.61 15.73 -27.88
CA PHE A 960 10.48 16.28 -27.15
C PHE A 960 9.46 16.81 -28.16
N CYS A 961 8.17 16.61 -27.93
CA CYS A 961 7.12 17.27 -28.70
C CYS A 961 6.19 18.02 -27.76
N VAL A 962 5.82 19.24 -28.10
CA VAL A 962 4.83 20.03 -27.37
C VAL A 962 3.61 20.20 -28.28
N LEU A 963 2.48 19.64 -27.88
CA LEU A 963 1.20 19.83 -28.57
C LEU A 963 0.63 21.19 -28.18
N SER A 964 0.45 22.07 -29.14
CA SER A 964 0.06 23.47 -28.92
C SER A 964 -1.42 23.74 -29.15
N SER A 965 -1.99 23.05 -30.13
CA SER A 965 -3.38 23.15 -30.57
C SER A 965 -3.81 21.79 -31.14
N HIS A 966 -5.08 21.66 -31.52
CA HIS A 966 -5.63 20.37 -31.96
C HIS A 966 -5.09 19.94 -33.34
N ASP A 967 -4.45 20.87 -34.05
CA ASP A 967 -3.92 20.73 -35.39
C ASP A 967 -2.40 20.91 -35.50
N ARG A 968 -1.70 21.29 -34.42
CA ARG A 968 -0.25 21.57 -34.45
C ARG A 968 0.48 21.05 -33.22
N MET A 969 1.65 20.49 -33.47
CA MET A 969 2.64 20.15 -32.44
C MET A 969 4.03 20.59 -32.88
N ILE A 970 4.90 20.91 -31.93
CA ILE A 970 6.29 21.29 -32.19
C ILE A 970 7.21 20.25 -31.57
N CYS A 971 8.04 19.62 -32.37
CA CYS A 971 8.93 18.53 -31.98
C CYS A 971 10.40 18.87 -32.17
N THR A 972 11.24 18.60 -31.19
CA THR A 972 12.70 18.53 -31.30
C THR A 972 13.14 17.07 -31.25
N THR A 973 14.25 16.72 -31.91
CA THR A 973 14.88 15.38 -31.86
C THR A 973 16.32 15.40 -31.35
N ASP A 974 16.82 16.58 -31.01
CA ASP A 974 18.20 16.87 -30.64
C ASP A 974 18.32 17.55 -29.26
N GLY A 975 17.31 17.35 -28.41
CA GLY A 975 17.37 17.76 -27.01
C GLY A 975 17.01 19.22 -26.75
N GLY A 976 16.27 19.85 -27.67
CA GLY A 976 15.78 21.22 -27.54
C GLY A 976 16.51 22.25 -28.39
N GLU A 977 17.47 21.84 -29.22
CA GLU A 977 18.27 22.75 -30.05
C GLU A 977 17.52 23.15 -31.33
N ASN A 978 16.91 22.18 -32.03
CA ASN A 978 16.10 22.42 -33.22
C ASN A 978 14.68 21.90 -33.04
N TRP A 979 13.70 22.77 -33.28
CA TRP A 979 12.29 22.49 -33.16
C TRP A 979 11.61 22.52 -34.54
N VAL A 980 10.77 21.52 -34.82
CA VAL A 980 10.07 21.30 -36.08
C VAL A 980 8.58 21.22 -35.81
N GLU A 981 7.81 22.08 -36.46
CA GLU A 981 6.34 22.05 -36.41
C GLU A 981 5.77 20.92 -37.28
N ARG A 982 4.72 20.24 -36.79
CA ARG A 982 4.01 19.16 -37.48
C ARG A 982 2.50 19.35 -37.37
N ALA A 983 1.80 19.03 -38.45
CA ALA A 983 0.34 19.00 -38.47
C ALA A 983 -0.19 17.77 -37.72
N VAL A 984 -1.19 17.99 -36.87
CA VAL A 984 -1.90 16.98 -36.10
C VAL A 984 -3.26 16.73 -36.72
N ARG A 985 -3.62 15.47 -36.93
CA ARG A 985 -4.90 15.05 -37.50
C ARG A 985 -5.58 14.06 -36.57
N GLY A 986 -6.90 14.19 -36.42
CA GLY A 986 -7.73 13.22 -35.71
C GLY A 986 -7.81 13.39 -34.18
N LEU A 987 -7.16 14.40 -33.60
CA LEU A 987 -7.42 14.85 -32.23
C LEU A 987 -8.59 15.85 -32.21
N ALA A 988 -9.47 15.75 -31.21
CA ALA A 988 -10.52 16.72 -30.99
C ALA A 988 -10.09 17.81 -29.99
N GLU A 989 -10.63 19.03 -30.13
CA GLU A 989 -10.38 20.15 -29.21
C GLU A 989 -10.54 19.84 -27.72
N PRO A 990 -11.56 19.08 -27.25
CA PRO A 990 -11.74 18.79 -25.83
C PRO A 990 -10.57 18.06 -25.16
N CYS A 991 -9.73 17.37 -25.94
CA CYS A 991 -8.59 16.62 -25.41
C CYS A 991 -7.47 17.50 -24.87
N LEU A 992 -7.42 18.76 -25.33
CA LEU A 992 -6.39 19.72 -24.92
C LEU A 992 -6.72 20.43 -23.63
N LYS A 993 -7.98 20.37 -23.18
CA LYS A 993 -8.44 21.01 -21.95
C LYS A 993 -8.18 20.11 -20.74
N GLY A 994 -6.93 19.71 -20.52
CA GLY A 994 -6.51 18.78 -19.47
C GLY A 994 -6.14 17.42 -20.01
N VAL A 995 -4.90 17.00 -19.81
CA VAL A 995 -4.41 15.67 -20.16
C VAL A 995 -4.20 14.87 -18.88
N ALA A 996 -4.80 13.68 -18.83
CA ALA A 996 -4.82 12.85 -17.63
C ALA A 996 -3.64 11.87 -17.56
N SER A 997 -3.09 11.41 -18.70
CA SER A 997 -1.90 10.54 -18.74
C SER A 997 -1.37 10.36 -20.16
N GLN A 998 -0.07 10.04 -20.27
CA GLN A 998 0.61 9.68 -21.52
C GLN A 998 1.38 8.37 -21.32
N MET A 999 1.38 7.49 -22.34
CA MET A 999 2.17 6.26 -22.32
C MET A 999 2.72 5.95 -23.72
N MET A 1000 4.03 5.64 -23.79
CA MET A 1000 4.64 5.00 -24.96
C MET A 1000 4.84 3.51 -24.69
N LEU A 1001 4.53 2.68 -25.68
CA LEU A 1001 4.72 1.23 -25.62
C LEU A 1001 6.01 0.84 -26.37
N PRO A 1002 6.90 0.02 -25.76
CA PRO A 1002 8.12 -0.44 -26.41
C PRO A 1002 7.79 -1.63 -27.34
N VAL A 1003 7.29 -1.34 -28.54
CA VAL A 1003 7.07 -2.36 -29.58
C VAL A 1003 7.75 -1.92 -30.88
N HIS A 1004 8.08 -2.86 -31.78
CA HIS A 1004 8.84 -2.63 -33.03
C HIS A 1004 8.27 -1.55 -33.98
N GLN A 1005 7.04 -1.04 -33.75
CA GLN A 1005 6.56 0.22 -34.33
C GLN A 1005 5.99 1.14 -33.24
N GLN A 1006 6.17 2.45 -33.40
CA GLN A 1006 5.86 3.48 -32.41
C GLN A 1006 4.35 3.60 -32.19
N ILE A 1007 3.83 3.39 -30.99
CA ILE A 1007 2.43 3.64 -30.67
C ILE A 1007 2.34 4.69 -29.56
N TRP A 1008 1.67 5.80 -29.87
CA TRP A 1008 1.41 6.91 -28.97
C TRP A 1008 -0.03 6.82 -28.46
N LEU A 1009 -0.24 6.96 -27.14
CA LEU A 1009 -1.57 7.03 -26.54
C LEU A 1009 -1.77 8.38 -25.83
N LEU A 1010 -2.94 9.00 -26.02
CA LEU A 1010 -3.29 10.29 -25.42
C LEU A 1010 -4.70 10.24 -24.85
N ALA A 1011 -4.83 10.46 -23.54
CA ALA A 1011 -6.13 10.59 -22.87
C ALA A 1011 -6.53 12.07 -22.74
N GLY A 1012 -7.71 12.43 -23.27
CA GLY A 1012 -8.29 13.76 -23.15
C GLY A 1012 -9.06 13.95 -21.82
N ALA A 1013 -9.22 15.20 -21.37
CA ALA A 1013 -9.99 15.54 -20.17
C ALA A 1013 -11.48 15.22 -20.25
N ASP A 1014 -12.03 15.20 -21.46
CA ASP A 1014 -13.37 14.66 -21.70
C ASP A 1014 -13.42 13.14 -21.46
N GLY A 1015 -12.30 12.49 -21.12
CA GLY A 1015 -12.22 11.07 -20.87
C GLY A 1015 -12.14 10.22 -22.13
N SER A 1016 -11.90 10.85 -23.28
CA SER A 1016 -11.59 10.14 -24.53
C SER A 1016 -10.15 9.64 -24.55
N LEU A 1017 -9.85 8.63 -25.36
CA LEU A 1017 -8.51 8.08 -25.57
C LEU A 1017 -8.22 8.06 -27.05
N TYR A 1018 -7.03 8.47 -27.45
CA TYR A 1018 -6.55 8.43 -28.83
C TYR A 1018 -5.27 7.64 -28.93
N ARG A 1019 -5.03 7.14 -30.13
CA ARG A 1019 -3.84 6.41 -30.49
C ARG A 1019 -3.25 6.94 -31.80
N SER A 1020 -1.94 7.10 -31.88
CA SER A 1020 -1.20 7.31 -33.14
C SER A 1020 -0.17 6.21 -33.36
N ILE A 1021 0.02 5.76 -34.61
CA ILE A 1021 1.08 4.80 -34.98
C ILE A 1021 2.15 5.54 -35.80
N GLY A 1022 3.42 5.39 -35.42
CA GLY A 1022 4.57 5.98 -36.09
C GLY A 1022 4.81 7.43 -35.68
N ASP A 1023 4.43 8.35 -36.56
CA ASP A 1023 4.93 9.73 -36.66
C ASP A 1023 4.33 10.76 -35.69
N SER A 1024 3.47 10.31 -34.76
CA SER A 1024 2.68 11.11 -33.80
C SER A 1024 1.77 12.17 -34.41
N GLY A 1025 1.58 12.19 -35.74
CA GLY A 1025 0.78 13.18 -36.45
C GLY A 1025 -0.66 12.74 -36.70
N ASN A 1026 -0.90 11.43 -36.90
CA ASN A 1026 -2.23 10.89 -37.19
C ASN A 1026 -2.80 10.14 -35.99
N TRP A 1027 -3.82 10.70 -35.38
CA TRP A 1027 -4.49 10.15 -34.20
C TRP A 1027 -5.83 9.52 -34.57
N THR A 1028 -6.09 8.36 -33.99
CA THR A 1028 -7.35 7.62 -34.11
C THR A 1028 -7.97 7.53 -32.73
N ARG A 1029 -9.25 7.86 -32.61
CA ARG A 1029 -9.98 7.75 -31.35
C ARG A 1029 -10.20 6.28 -31.00
N VAL A 1030 -9.82 5.91 -29.79
CA VAL A 1030 -10.05 4.60 -29.16
C VAL A 1030 -11.28 4.71 -28.27
N LEU A 1031 -11.30 5.63 -27.31
CA LEU A 1031 -12.44 5.87 -26.40
C LEU A 1031 -13.17 7.17 -26.73
N ALA A 1032 -14.50 7.16 -26.64
CA ALA A 1032 -15.37 8.30 -26.92
C ALA A 1032 -15.28 9.40 -25.84
N PRO A 1033 -15.73 10.64 -26.13
CA PRO A 1033 -15.90 11.69 -25.12
C PRO A 1033 -16.92 11.28 -24.05
N GLY A 1034 -16.69 11.72 -22.82
CA GLY A 1034 -17.53 11.44 -21.66
C GLY A 1034 -17.35 10.05 -21.08
N SER A 1035 -16.47 9.22 -21.64
CA SER A 1035 -16.22 7.86 -21.15
C SER A 1035 -15.52 7.87 -19.79
N GLY A 1036 -14.65 8.87 -19.58
CA GLY A 1036 -13.89 9.03 -18.34
C GLY A 1036 -12.72 8.07 -18.27
N ALA A 1037 -11.90 7.98 -19.32
CA ALA A 1037 -10.66 7.19 -19.32
C ALA A 1037 -9.79 7.56 -18.11
N ARG A 1038 -9.79 6.68 -17.10
CA ARG A 1038 -9.12 6.93 -15.81
C ARG A 1038 -7.87 6.10 -15.64
N ARG A 1039 -7.73 4.98 -16.37
CA ARG A 1039 -6.62 4.03 -16.18
C ARG A 1039 -6.36 3.19 -17.43
N LEU A 1040 -5.10 3.12 -17.84
CA LEU A 1040 -4.58 2.10 -18.74
C LEU A 1040 -4.05 0.94 -17.90
N VAL A 1041 -4.46 -0.29 -18.22
CA VAL A 1041 -4.07 -1.50 -17.48
C VAL A 1041 -3.29 -2.41 -18.43
N ARG A 1042 -2.02 -2.69 -18.10
CA ARG A 1042 -1.21 -3.70 -18.78
C ARG A 1042 -1.41 -5.05 -18.11
N LEU A 1043 -1.68 -6.09 -18.89
CA LEU A 1043 -2.06 -7.40 -18.36
C LEU A 1043 -1.04 -8.54 -18.61
N GLY A 1044 0.10 -8.35 -19.27
CA GLY A 1044 1.07 -9.45 -19.45
C GLY A 1044 2.36 -9.08 -20.19
N THR A 1045 3.26 -10.06 -20.37
CA THR A 1045 4.64 -9.90 -20.89
C THR A 1045 4.93 -10.42 -22.30
N SER A 1046 3.94 -10.93 -23.08
CA SER A 1046 3.99 -11.04 -24.56
C SER A 1046 2.83 -11.88 -25.11
N PRO A 1047 2.05 -11.41 -26.11
CA PRO A 1047 1.98 -10.00 -26.52
C PRO A 1047 1.40 -9.15 -25.38
N GLU A 1048 1.83 -7.89 -25.25
CA GLU A 1048 1.33 -7.00 -24.20
C GLU A 1048 -0.17 -6.72 -24.43
N VAL A 1049 -1.02 -7.28 -23.57
CA VAL A 1049 -2.44 -6.92 -23.54
C VAL A 1049 -2.59 -5.56 -22.86
N VAL A 1050 -3.11 -4.56 -23.58
CA VAL A 1050 -3.33 -3.19 -23.09
C VAL A 1050 -4.82 -2.89 -23.10
N CYS A 1051 -5.38 -2.62 -21.93
CA CYS A 1051 -6.78 -2.25 -21.79
C CYS A 1051 -6.94 -0.79 -21.34
N ALA A 1052 -7.79 -0.06 -22.02
CA ALA A 1052 -8.24 1.28 -21.69
C ALA A 1052 -9.58 1.20 -20.94
N VAL A 1053 -9.61 1.74 -19.72
CA VAL A 1053 -10.74 1.60 -18.80
C VAL A 1053 -11.31 2.95 -18.46
N SER A 1054 -12.63 3.05 -18.59
CA SER A 1054 -13.40 4.21 -18.20
C SER A 1054 -14.62 3.77 -17.38
N HIS A 1055 -15.39 4.72 -16.85
CA HIS A 1055 -16.62 4.39 -16.12
C HIS A 1055 -17.75 3.87 -17.02
N ARG A 1056 -17.64 4.10 -18.33
CA ARG A 1056 -18.70 3.79 -19.30
C ARG A 1056 -18.32 2.74 -20.34
N GLU A 1057 -17.03 2.60 -20.63
CA GLU A 1057 -16.52 1.68 -21.64
C GLU A 1057 -15.15 1.13 -21.26
N VAL A 1058 -14.90 -0.10 -21.69
CA VAL A 1058 -13.59 -0.75 -21.62
C VAL A 1058 -13.23 -1.22 -23.02
N GLN A 1059 -12.02 -0.90 -23.46
CA GLN A 1059 -11.48 -1.43 -24.72
C GLN A 1059 -10.13 -2.08 -24.48
N CYS A 1060 -9.93 -3.28 -25.02
CA CYS A 1060 -8.68 -4.02 -24.87
C CYS A 1060 -8.00 -4.23 -26.21
N SER A 1061 -6.68 -4.37 -26.16
CA SER A 1061 -5.82 -4.66 -27.31
C SER A 1061 -4.93 -5.84 -26.97
N GLU A 1062 -5.00 -6.90 -27.75
CA GLU A 1062 -4.18 -8.12 -27.55
C GLU A 1062 -2.83 -8.06 -28.27
N ASN A 1063 -2.59 -7.03 -29.08
CA ASN A 1063 -1.40 -6.90 -29.90
C ASN A 1063 -0.54 -5.69 -29.51
N GLY A 1064 -0.53 -5.27 -28.23
CA GLY A 1064 0.32 -4.16 -27.78
C GLY A 1064 -0.17 -2.79 -28.25
N GLY A 1065 -1.48 -2.60 -28.46
CA GLY A 1065 -2.09 -1.32 -28.81
C GLY A 1065 -2.33 -1.09 -30.30
N PHE A 1066 -2.03 -2.06 -31.17
CA PHE A 1066 -2.25 -1.95 -32.63
C PHE A 1066 -3.71 -2.10 -33.05
N GLU A 1067 -4.55 -2.78 -32.28
CA GLU A 1067 -6.00 -2.84 -32.51
C GLU A 1067 -6.71 -2.90 -31.17
N PHE A 1068 -7.74 -2.07 -30.98
CA PHE A 1068 -8.58 -2.05 -29.78
C PHE A 1068 -9.97 -2.58 -30.12
N PHE A 1069 -10.53 -3.40 -29.23
CA PHE A 1069 -11.89 -3.92 -29.32
C PHE A 1069 -12.64 -3.70 -28.00
N PRO A 1070 -13.96 -3.46 -28.04
CA PRO A 1070 -14.78 -3.24 -26.85
C PRO A 1070 -14.94 -4.51 -26.01
N VAL A 1071 -14.84 -4.33 -24.69
CA VAL A 1071 -15.09 -5.34 -23.67
C VAL A 1071 -16.44 -5.03 -23.02
N GLY A 1072 -17.47 -5.74 -23.47
CA GLY A 1072 -18.88 -5.56 -23.10
C GLY A 1072 -19.78 -5.45 -24.34
N LEU A 1073 -20.78 -6.32 -24.47
CA LEU A 1073 -21.78 -6.20 -25.53
C LEU A 1073 -22.77 -5.10 -25.16
N GLY A 1074 -22.82 -4.05 -25.97
CA GLY A 1074 -23.65 -2.88 -25.75
C GLY A 1074 -25.13 -3.23 -25.78
N TYR A 1075 -25.82 -3.01 -24.66
CA TYR A 1075 -27.19 -2.53 -24.63
C TYR A 1075 -27.41 -1.73 -23.34
N GLU A 1076 -27.78 -0.46 -23.51
CA GLU A 1076 -28.13 0.58 -22.52
C GLU A 1076 -27.01 1.32 -21.76
N GLN A 1077 -27.16 2.64 -21.74
CA GLN A 1077 -26.14 3.68 -21.56
C GLN A 1077 -25.55 3.84 -20.14
N ASN A 1078 -25.71 2.87 -19.24
CA ASN A 1078 -25.27 3.01 -17.83
C ASN A 1078 -24.66 1.74 -17.18
N ALA A 1079 -24.38 0.68 -17.93
CA ALA A 1079 -23.70 -0.50 -17.38
C ALA A 1079 -22.20 -0.22 -17.17
N SER A 1080 -21.81 0.00 -15.91
CA SER A 1080 -20.41 0.18 -15.49
C SER A 1080 -19.68 -1.15 -15.27
N SER A 1081 -20.29 -2.28 -15.68
CA SER A 1081 -19.72 -3.62 -15.53
C SER A 1081 -19.85 -4.46 -16.80
N GLY A 1082 -18.81 -5.21 -17.15
CA GLY A 1082 -18.77 -6.12 -18.30
C GLY A 1082 -17.75 -7.23 -18.10
N LEU A 1083 -18.12 -8.45 -18.50
CA LEU A 1083 -17.26 -9.64 -18.42
C LEU A 1083 -16.72 -9.94 -19.82
N ALA A 1084 -15.40 -10.12 -19.97
CA ALA A 1084 -14.80 -10.57 -21.23
C ALA A 1084 -13.65 -11.53 -20.99
N VAL A 1085 -13.42 -12.41 -21.96
CA VAL A 1085 -12.24 -13.28 -22.01
C VAL A 1085 -11.22 -12.65 -22.96
N VAL A 1086 -10.04 -12.29 -22.45
CA VAL A 1086 -8.94 -11.68 -23.23
C VAL A 1086 -7.69 -12.52 -22.99
N ASP A 1087 -7.06 -13.03 -24.05
CA ASP A 1087 -5.93 -13.98 -23.98
C ASP A 1087 -6.15 -15.17 -23.00
N GLY A 1088 -7.36 -15.75 -23.03
CA GLY A 1088 -7.73 -16.88 -22.15
C GLY A 1088 -7.87 -16.54 -20.67
N GLN A 1089 -7.93 -15.25 -20.31
CA GLN A 1089 -8.19 -14.76 -18.96
C GLN A 1089 -9.57 -14.14 -18.86
N LEU A 1090 -10.33 -14.53 -17.83
CA LEU A 1090 -11.62 -13.91 -17.53
C LEU A 1090 -11.38 -12.59 -16.81
N ILE A 1091 -11.85 -11.51 -17.42
CA ILE A 1091 -11.72 -10.16 -16.93
C ILE A 1091 -13.11 -9.62 -16.64
N LEU A 1092 -13.31 -9.14 -15.41
CA LEU A 1092 -14.47 -8.35 -15.04
C LEU A 1092 -14.07 -6.88 -15.01
N ALA A 1093 -14.61 -6.11 -15.93
CA ALA A 1093 -14.72 -4.67 -15.76
C ALA A 1093 -15.89 -4.39 -14.83
N SER A 1094 -15.70 -3.64 -13.75
CA SER A 1094 -16.79 -3.13 -12.91
C SER A 1094 -16.38 -1.82 -12.25
N GLY A 1095 -17.21 -0.78 -12.36
CA GLY A 1095 -16.98 0.53 -11.75
C GLY A 1095 -15.67 1.20 -12.15
N GLY A 1096 -15.24 1.05 -13.41
CA GLY A 1096 -13.97 1.59 -13.89
C GLY A 1096 -12.71 0.85 -13.38
N ARG A 1097 -12.87 -0.37 -12.84
CA ARG A 1097 -11.78 -1.27 -12.43
C ARG A 1097 -11.78 -2.52 -13.30
N ILE A 1098 -10.58 -2.96 -13.68
CA ILE A 1098 -10.35 -4.28 -14.28
C ILE A 1098 -9.94 -5.23 -13.15
N HIS A 1099 -10.80 -6.20 -12.88
CA HIS A 1099 -10.49 -7.34 -12.05
C HIS A 1099 -10.03 -8.47 -12.97
N ARG A 1100 -8.74 -8.82 -12.89
CA ARG A 1100 -8.28 -10.09 -13.45
C ARG A 1100 -8.83 -11.18 -12.55
N LEU A 1101 -9.91 -11.81 -12.98
CA LEU A 1101 -10.54 -12.82 -12.15
C LEU A 1101 -9.65 -14.06 -12.12
N MET A 1102 -9.37 -14.69 -13.27
CA MET A 1102 -8.49 -15.87 -13.38
C MET A 1102 -8.01 -16.13 -14.83
N ARG A 1103 -6.98 -16.97 -14.99
CA ARG A 1103 -6.79 -17.79 -16.20
C ARG A 1103 -7.84 -18.90 -16.13
N VAL A 1104 -8.70 -19.05 -17.14
CA VAL A 1104 -9.90 -19.91 -17.08
C VAL A 1104 -9.51 -21.37 -16.78
N LEU A 1105 -9.58 -21.78 -15.50
CA LEU A 1105 -9.32 -23.15 -15.01
C LEU A 1105 -10.08 -23.52 -13.70
N THR A 1106 -11.21 -22.88 -13.33
CA THR A 1106 -12.03 -23.31 -12.16
C THR A 1106 -13.55 -23.16 -12.38
N ARG A 1107 -14.35 -23.91 -11.60
CA ARG A 1107 -15.72 -24.42 -11.92
C ARG A 1107 -16.92 -23.63 -11.36
N GLU A 1108 -16.73 -22.58 -10.56
CA GLU A 1108 -17.82 -21.74 -9.99
C GLU A 1108 -17.43 -20.24 -10.02
N LEU A 1109 -18.37 -19.36 -10.39
CA LEU A 1109 -18.20 -17.90 -10.52
C LEU A 1109 -18.76 -17.15 -9.28
N PRO A 1110 -18.32 -15.90 -8.98
CA PRO A 1110 -18.70 -15.18 -7.75
C PRO A 1110 -20.20 -14.81 -7.64
N SER A 1111 -20.69 -14.67 -6.40
CA SER A 1111 -22.09 -14.33 -6.06
C SER A 1111 -22.42 -12.84 -6.20
N SER A 1112 -23.67 -12.50 -6.56
CA SER A 1112 -24.16 -11.12 -6.70
C SER A 1112 -25.55 -10.93 -6.05
N SER A 1113 -25.86 -9.77 -5.46
CA SER A 1113 -27.07 -9.60 -4.61
C SER A 1113 -28.15 -8.65 -5.17
N VAL A 1114 -29.42 -9.00 -4.95
CA VAL A 1114 -30.65 -8.23 -5.26
C VAL A 1114 -31.35 -7.85 -3.95
N TYR A 1115 -31.79 -6.60 -3.78
CA TYR A 1115 -32.33 -6.10 -2.49
C TYR A 1115 -33.84 -5.83 -2.52
N PHE A 1116 -34.46 -5.90 -1.32
CA PHE A 1116 -35.91 -5.81 -1.12
C PHE A 1116 -36.32 -4.89 0.02
N GLU A 1117 -37.51 -4.31 -0.09
CA GLU A 1117 -38.13 -3.53 0.98
C GLU A 1117 -38.70 -4.40 2.11
N THR A 1118 -39.01 -3.76 3.25
CA THR A 1118 -39.53 -4.47 4.42
C THR A 1118 -40.88 -5.11 4.08
N ASN A 1119 -41.02 -6.41 4.37
CA ASN A 1119 -42.21 -7.21 4.05
C ASN A 1119 -42.56 -7.30 2.55
N ASP A 1120 -41.62 -6.94 1.68
CA ASP A 1120 -41.77 -7.05 0.22
C ASP A 1120 -40.97 -8.23 -0.34
N HIS A 1121 -41.47 -8.81 -1.41
CA HIS A 1121 -40.85 -9.88 -2.18
C HIS A 1121 -40.64 -9.52 -3.66
N ASN A 1122 -41.07 -8.34 -4.09
CA ASN A 1122 -40.73 -7.81 -5.40
C ASN A 1122 -39.37 -7.10 -5.33
N PRO A 1123 -38.43 -7.40 -6.25
CA PRO A 1123 -37.16 -6.70 -6.29
C PRO A 1123 -37.38 -5.22 -6.61
N SER A 1124 -36.59 -4.35 -5.98
CA SER A 1124 -36.67 -2.91 -6.26
C SER A 1124 -36.48 -2.64 -7.77
N PRO A 1125 -37.26 -1.73 -8.40
CA PRO A 1125 -37.11 -1.42 -9.83
C PRO A 1125 -35.68 -1.05 -10.26
N ALA A 1126 -34.88 -0.50 -9.33
CA ALA A 1126 -33.46 -0.20 -9.55
C ALA A 1126 -32.59 -1.44 -9.84
N MET A 1127 -33.06 -2.64 -9.49
CA MET A 1127 -32.35 -3.90 -9.70
C MET A 1127 -32.63 -4.55 -11.07
N MET A 1128 -33.63 -4.06 -11.81
CA MET A 1128 -33.99 -4.64 -13.12
C MET A 1128 -32.87 -4.62 -14.18
N PRO A 1129 -32.06 -3.54 -14.30
CA PRO A 1129 -30.92 -3.53 -15.21
C PRO A 1129 -29.89 -4.61 -14.87
N PHE A 1130 -29.62 -4.80 -13.58
CA PHE A 1130 -28.69 -5.80 -13.07
C PHE A 1130 -29.18 -7.23 -13.38
N LEU A 1131 -30.47 -7.51 -13.19
CA LEU A 1131 -31.05 -8.80 -13.59
C LEU A 1131 -30.92 -9.05 -15.10
N ARG A 1132 -31.10 -8.04 -15.96
CA ARG A 1132 -30.89 -8.18 -17.41
C ARG A 1132 -29.46 -8.58 -17.78
N GLU A 1133 -28.45 -8.04 -17.10
CA GLU A 1133 -27.04 -8.38 -17.37
C GLU A 1133 -26.75 -9.86 -17.05
N ILE A 1134 -27.28 -10.37 -15.94
CA ILE A 1134 -27.14 -11.79 -15.57
C ILE A 1134 -27.86 -12.68 -16.58
N ALA A 1135 -29.03 -12.27 -17.08
CA ALA A 1135 -29.77 -13.00 -18.10
C ALA A 1135 -28.98 -13.08 -19.41
N LEU A 1136 -28.38 -11.98 -19.86
CA LEU A 1136 -27.53 -11.93 -21.05
C LEU A 1136 -26.30 -12.84 -20.90
N ALA A 1137 -25.68 -12.89 -19.73
CA ALA A 1137 -24.58 -13.80 -19.45
C ALA A 1137 -25.04 -15.28 -19.50
N MET A 1138 -26.21 -15.60 -18.92
CA MET A 1138 -26.81 -16.94 -18.99
C MET A 1138 -27.16 -17.36 -20.43
N GLN A 1139 -27.54 -16.42 -21.29
CA GLN A 1139 -27.77 -16.66 -22.71
C GLN A 1139 -26.46 -16.90 -23.49
N GLN A 1140 -25.38 -16.15 -23.17
CA GLN A 1140 -24.07 -16.32 -23.80
C GLN A 1140 -23.40 -17.65 -23.42
N TYR A 1141 -23.66 -18.16 -22.22
CA TYR A 1141 -23.11 -19.42 -21.72
C TYR A 1141 -24.22 -20.46 -21.53
N PRO A 1142 -24.72 -21.11 -22.60
CA PRO A 1142 -25.89 -21.99 -22.55
C PRO A 1142 -25.73 -23.24 -21.66
N LYS A 1143 -24.49 -23.57 -21.27
CA LYS A 1143 -24.18 -24.69 -20.36
C LYS A 1143 -24.13 -24.29 -18.89
N ALA A 1144 -24.21 -23.00 -18.58
CA ALA A 1144 -24.19 -22.50 -17.21
C ALA A 1144 -25.55 -22.67 -16.52
N PHE A 1145 -25.53 -22.82 -15.21
CA PHE A 1145 -26.69 -22.85 -14.31
C PHE A 1145 -26.64 -21.66 -13.36
N LEU A 1146 -27.79 -21.23 -12.85
CA LEU A 1146 -27.93 -20.09 -11.95
C LEU A 1146 -28.58 -20.51 -10.63
N ARG A 1147 -27.91 -20.33 -9.50
CA ARG A 1147 -28.47 -20.53 -8.16
C ARG A 1147 -29.00 -19.21 -7.63
N VAL A 1148 -30.22 -19.21 -7.12
CA VAL A 1148 -30.99 -18.04 -6.66
C VAL A 1148 -31.37 -18.23 -5.20
N GLU A 1149 -30.74 -17.50 -4.28
CA GLU A 1149 -30.81 -17.74 -2.84
C GLU A 1149 -31.50 -16.59 -2.11
N GLY A 1150 -32.64 -16.81 -1.47
CA GLY A 1150 -33.41 -15.79 -0.76
C GLY A 1150 -33.04 -15.65 0.72
N HIS A 1151 -33.03 -14.40 1.21
CA HIS A 1151 -32.73 -14.07 2.60
C HIS A 1151 -33.72 -13.04 3.17
N ALA A 1152 -33.91 -13.08 4.49
CA ALA A 1152 -34.73 -12.16 5.25
C ALA A 1152 -33.94 -11.53 6.41
N ASP A 1153 -34.44 -10.40 6.91
CA ASP A 1153 -33.87 -9.78 8.10
C ASP A 1153 -34.35 -10.45 9.39
N LYS A 1154 -33.73 -10.12 10.52
CA LYS A 1154 -33.97 -10.85 11.77
C LYS A 1154 -35.35 -10.61 12.42
N ARG A 1155 -36.16 -9.67 11.92
CA ARG A 1155 -37.46 -9.31 12.51
C ARG A 1155 -38.54 -10.30 12.06
N GLY A 1156 -39.41 -10.72 12.97
CA GLY A 1156 -40.48 -11.70 12.70
C GLY A 1156 -40.10 -13.15 13.04
N SER A 1157 -41.09 -14.04 12.95
CA SER A 1157 -40.90 -15.48 13.22
C SER A 1157 -40.03 -16.14 12.14
N ASP A 1158 -39.51 -17.33 12.42
CA ASP A 1158 -38.71 -18.08 11.44
C ASP A 1158 -39.57 -18.51 10.26
N GLU A 1159 -40.81 -18.93 10.52
CA GLU A 1159 -41.77 -19.33 9.49
C GLU A 1159 -42.11 -18.17 8.55
N LEU A 1160 -42.31 -16.96 9.09
CA LEU A 1160 -42.56 -15.76 8.30
C LEU A 1160 -41.36 -15.42 7.41
N ASN A 1161 -40.16 -15.49 7.97
CA ASN A 1161 -38.93 -15.12 7.27
C ASN A 1161 -38.50 -16.15 6.23
N ASP A 1162 -38.75 -17.43 6.48
CA ASP A 1162 -38.53 -18.51 5.51
C ASP A 1162 -39.46 -18.38 4.32
N ALA A 1163 -40.74 -18.11 4.57
CA ALA A 1163 -41.72 -17.85 3.51
C ALA A 1163 -41.38 -16.58 2.71
N LEU A 1164 -40.95 -15.50 3.39
CA LEU A 1164 -40.61 -14.24 2.72
C LEU A 1164 -39.34 -14.35 1.88
N ALA A 1165 -38.32 -15.06 2.38
CA ALA A 1165 -37.10 -15.34 1.63
C ALA A 1165 -37.36 -16.24 0.41
N ALA A 1166 -38.22 -17.26 0.55
CA ALA A 1166 -38.60 -18.12 -0.58
C ALA A 1166 -39.30 -17.32 -1.68
N ARG A 1167 -40.31 -16.51 -1.34
CA ARG A 1167 -41.02 -15.66 -2.31
C ARG A 1167 -40.12 -14.68 -3.04
N ARG A 1168 -39.07 -14.16 -2.39
CA ARG A 1168 -38.08 -13.27 -3.02
C ARG A 1168 -37.25 -14.00 -4.07
N ALA A 1169 -36.75 -15.18 -3.72
CA ALA A 1169 -35.95 -15.99 -4.63
C ALA A 1169 -36.78 -16.47 -5.83
N GLU A 1170 -38.03 -16.90 -5.58
CA GLU A 1170 -39.01 -17.26 -6.61
C GLU A 1170 -39.33 -16.07 -7.52
N SER A 1171 -39.57 -14.88 -6.97
CA SER A 1171 -39.84 -13.66 -7.75
C SER A 1171 -38.69 -13.33 -8.70
N VAL A 1172 -37.44 -13.42 -8.23
CA VAL A 1172 -36.26 -13.18 -9.07
C VAL A 1172 -36.11 -14.25 -10.16
N ALA A 1173 -36.35 -15.53 -9.82
CA ALA A 1173 -36.30 -16.62 -10.80
C ALA A 1173 -37.41 -16.52 -11.87
N GLN A 1174 -38.62 -16.09 -11.48
CA GLN A 1174 -39.72 -15.80 -12.40
C GLN A 1174 -39.36 -14.66 -13.35
N ILE A 1175 -38.75 -13.58 -12.87
CA ILE A 1175 -38.27 -12.49 -13.72
C ILE A 1175 -37.26 -13.00 -14.75
N PHE A 1176 -36.32 -13.87 -14.34
CA PHE A 1176 -35.36 -14.47 -15.28
C PHE A 1176 -36.02 -15.37 -16.32
N SER A 1177 -37.01 -16.17 -15.92
CA SER A 1177 -37.73 -17.12 -16.78
C SER A 1177 -38.66 -16.41 -17.75
N ASP A 1178 -39.56 -15.58 -17.22
CA ASP A 1178 -40.74 -15.09 -17.92
C ASP A 1178 -40.42 -13.81 -18.68
N ASP A 1179 -39.59 -12.93 -18.11
CA ASP A 1179 -39.28 -11.61 -18.70
C ASP A 1179 -37.94 -11.58 -19.44
N MET A 1180 -37.02 -12.51 -19.16
CA MET A 1180 -35.63 -12.45 -19.66
C MET A 1180 -35.14 -13.72 -20.38
N GLY A 1181 -35.99 -14.73 -20.52
CA GLY A 1181 -35.74 -15.90 -21.38
C GLY A 1181 -34.62 -16.83 -20.92
N VAL A 1182 -34.31 -16.85 -19.62
CA VAL A 1182 -33.42 -17.87 -19.03
C VAL A 1182 -34.28 -19.09 -18.64
N PRO A 1183 -34.09 -20.27 -19.24
CA PRO A 1183 -34.92 -21.44 -18.94
C PRO A 1183 -34.92 -21.79 -17.44
N ALA A 1184 -36.10 -22.03 -16.85
CA ALA A 1184 -36.26 -22.35 -15.43
C ALA A 1184 -35.47 -23.59 -14.99
N GLU A 1185 -35.32 -24.58 -15.88
CA GLU A 1185 -34.47 -25.78 -15.68
C GLU A 1185 -32.98 -25.48 -15.49
N ARG A 1186 -32.54 -24.26 -15.82
CA ARG A 1186 -31.17 -23.79 -15.60
C ARG A 1186 -31.04 -23.00 -14.29
N MET A 1187 -32.10 -22.94 -13.48
CA MET A 1187 -32.14 -22.16 -12.25
C MET A 1187 -32.46 -23.02 -11.03
N PHE A 1188 -31.82 -22.73 -9.89
CA PHE A 1188 -32.04 -23.43 -8.62
C PHE A 1188 -32.41 -22.42 -7.53
N VAL A 1189 -33.64 -22.47 -7.04
CA VAL A 1189 -34.19 -21.51 -6.07
C VAL A 1189 -34.06 -22.07 -4.65
N LEU A 1190 -33.45 -21.31 -3.74
CA LEU A 1190 -33.20 -21.68 -2.34
C LEU A 1190 -33.67 -20.57 -1.39
N SER A 1191 -34.05 -20.92 -0.17
CA SER A 1191 -34.44 -19.97 0.89
C SER A 1191 -33.65 -20.23 2.18
N PHE A 1192 -32.99 -19.20 2.69
CA PHE A 1192 -32.25 -19.24 3.94
C PHE A 1192 -32.93 -18.49 5.08
N GLY A 1193 -34.09 -17.86 4.82
CA GLY A 1193 -34.79 -17.03 5.82
C GLY A 1193 -33.85 -16.04 6.49
N LYS A 1194 -33.95 -15.93 7.82
CA LYS A 1194 -33.07 -15.05 8.62
C LYS A 1194 -31.78 -15.72 9.11
N ARG A 1195 -31.51 -16.97 8.71
CA ARG A 1195 -30.41 -17.81 9.24
C ARG A 1195 -29.03 -17.40 8.73
N GLN A 1196 -28.95 -16.70 7.60
CA GLN A 1196 -27.69 -16.24 7.00
C GLN A 1196 -27.66 -14.71 6.82
N PRO A 1197 -27.52 -13.94 7.93
CA PRO A 1197 -27.41 -12.49 7.85
C PRO A 1197 -26.04 -12.09 7.29
N VAL A 1198 -26.03 -11.26 6.24
CA VAL A 1198 -24.79 -10.64 5.71
C VAL A 1198 -24.29 -9.53 6.63
N GLN A 1199 -25.20 -8.90 7.38
CA GLN A 1199 -24.87 -7.89 8.38
C GLN A 1199 -25.54 -8.24 9.71
N ALA A 1200 -24.72 -8.56 10.72
CA ALA A 1200 -25.21 -8.78 12.08
C ALA A 1200 -25.74 -7.46 12.71
N GLY A 1201 -26.73 -7.58 13.60
CA GLY A 1201 -27.28 -6.45 14.36
C GLY A 1201 -28.76 -6.16 14.12
N ASP A 1202 -29.26 -5.09 14.74
CA ASP A 1202 -30.68 -4.66 14.75
C ASP A 1202 -30.89 -3.25 14.19
N SER A 1203 -29.96 -2.79 13.35
CA SER A 1203 -30.09 -1.46 12.76
C SER A 1203 -30.95 -1.52 11.48
N PRO A 1204 -31.66 -0.42 11.14
CA PRO A 1204 -32.35 -0.30 9.84
C PRO A 1204 -31.47 -0.67 8.64
N ARG A 1205 -30.18 -0.32 8.71
CA ARG A 1205 -29.16 -0.67 7.71
C ARG A 1205 -28.88 -2.17 7.65
N ALA A 1206 -28.71 -2.83 8.80
CA ALA A 1206 -28.54 -4.28 8.87
C ALA A 1206 -29.77 -5.00 8.31
N HIS A 1207 -30.98 -4.53 8.63
CA HIS A 1207 -32.20 -5.09 8.06
C HIS A 1207 -32.24 -4.93 6.54
N ALA A 1208 -31.93 -3.75 6.00
CA ALA A 1208 -31.93 -3.51 4.56
C ALA A 1208 -30.94 -4.41 3.81
N ARG A 1209 -29.73 -4.61 4.36
CA ARG A 1209 -28.74 -5.51 3.74
C ARG A 1209 -29.12 -6.99 3.82
N ASN A 1210 -29.83 -7.40 4.88
CA ASN A 1210 -30.22 -8.80 5.05
C ASN A 1210 -31.45 -9.20 4.22
N ARG A 1211 -32.31 -8.25 3.83
CA ARG A 1211 -33.40 -8.46 2.87
C ARG A 1211 -32.85 -8.50 1.44
N ARG A 1212 -32.35 -9.68 1.02
CA ARG A 1212 -31.68 -9.84 -0.27
C ARG A 1212 -31.94 -11.20 -0.93
N VAL A 1213 -31.59 -11.30 -2.20
CA VAL A 1213 -31.42 -12.56 -2.95
C VAL A 1213 -29.99 -12.60 -3.50
N GLU A 1214 -29.28 -13.71 -3.38
CA GLU A 1214 -27.96 -13.93 -3.99
C GLU A 1214 -28.06 -14.79 -5.25
N LEU A 1215 -27.29 -14.44 -6.27
CA LEU A 1215 -27.24 -15.10 -7.58
C LEU A 1215 -25.84 -15.68 -7.80
N LEU A 1216 -25.74 -16.98 -8.08
CA LEU A 1216 -24.47 -17.67 -8.34
C LEU A 1216 -24.51 -18.44 -9.66
N MET A 1217 -23.53 -18.23 -10.53
CA MET A 1217 -23.44 -18.93 -11.82
C MET A 1217 -22.47 -20.13 -11.72
N MET A 1218 -22.89 -21.29 -12.22
CA MET A 1218 -22.20 -22.57 -12.08
C MET A 1218 -22.03 -23.23 -13.45
N GLU A 1219 -20.90 -23.90 -13.71
CA GLU A 1219 -20.70 -24.64 -14.97
C GLU A 1219 -21.42 -25.99 -15.00
N THR A 1220 -21.76 -26.52 -13.83
CA THR A 1220 -22.48 -27.78 -13.65
C THR A 1220 -23.63 -27.56 -12.67
N PRO A 1221 -24.76 -28.26 -12.85
CA PRO A 1221 -25.85 -28.18 -11.88
C PRO A 1221 -25.37 -28.73 -10.53
N PRO A 1222 -25.91 -28.25 -9.40
CA PRO A 1222 -25.58 -28.79 -8.09
C PRO A 1222 -25.83 -30.30 -8.09
N THR A 1223 -24.80 -31.07 -7.74
CA THR A 1223 -24.92 -32.54 -7.65
C THR A 1223 -25.88 -32.90 -6.54
N GLY A 1224 -27.00 -33.56 -6.90
CA GLY A 1224 -28.08 -33.96 -5.98
C GLY A 1224 -29.48 -33.48 -6.40
N TRP A 1225 -29.60 -32.71 -7.49
CA TRP A 1225 -30.83 -31.99 -7.85
C TRP A 1225 -31.40 -32.34 -9.24
N PHE A 1226 -31.42 -33.62 -9.62
CA PHE A 1226 -32.12 -34.07 -10.83
C PHE A 1226 -33.36 -34.92 -10.51
N GLY A 1227 -34.54 -34.29 -10.66
CA GLY A 1227 -35.86 -34.88 -10.92
C GLY A 1227 -36.56 -35.46 -9.68
N THR A 1228 -37.86 -35.29 -9.44
CA THR A 1228 -39.01 -34.79 -10.22
C THR A 1228 -40.09 -34.37 -9.21
N GLY A 1229 -41.02 -33.50 -9.62
CA GLY A 1229 -42.03 -32.90 -8.75
C GLY A 1229 -42.86 -33.82 -7.85
N ASN A 1230 -43.44 -33.18 -6.83
CA ASN A 1230 -44.09 -33.70 -5.62
C ASN A 1230 -43.13 -34.35 -4.62
N ASP A 1231 -42.69 -33.57 -3.62
CA ASP A 1231 -42.95 -33.83 -2.19
C ASP A 1231 -42.48 -32.66 -1.32
#